data_AF-A0A956L809-F1
#
_entry.id   AF-A0A956L809-F1
#
_cell.length_a   1.000
_cell.length_b   1.000
_cell.length_c   1.000
_cell.angle_alpha   90.00
_cell.angle_beta   90.00
_cell.angle_gamma   90.00
#
_symmetry.space_group_name_H-M   'P 1'
#
loop_
_entity.id
_entity.type
_entity.pdbx_description
1 polymer ?
#
loop_
_entity_poly.entity_id
_entity_poly.type
_entity_poly.pdbx_seq_one_letter_code
_entity_poly.pdbx_strand_id
1 'polypeptide(L)'
;GRGSFLSRMPMHERLVVATSLNKAFSASGGCVVLPTLQLRERVRLGSGPMVFSGPFQPPMLGAALASAHIHLSSELEERQAVLRDRVAHCNALARQLDLPLLAVNDSPIFFFRCGLPRVAFAVAEYLLDCGLYVTASVYPAVPMHMAGIRLSLTTEHTRADIERVCSTLATAIPLALDDEELSREDVDRAFAHALPAEARGPTPQQAQAAASGRYLALSYAESPLPTTAGEAVGSPRSRVDPRPPSAPRPSAARDPGRLQVQVSRTIEEIDRALWDALLGTRSCSSWDAMATAEAIFQGHSEPENNWEFLYVLVRDAQGEVLAATYFTVMLSKDDMLMRTEVSSAIETYRRSDPYFLTSLVVCMGSGLSEGSHLYLDRSRAWQAALTEVLSVGLDEYEARNAGILMLRDFRSDDAELEAFLLDSGFIKVPMLDSHLLEITWTDTEQFMARLSRRRRRQMRAVLERTPHYQRRVLAHDDAADQALVARLYDLYRSVADRKLRLNTFPLPQRAVSSMLRSPAWEVVTLHLAPDAGGPTDGSPVAWYAAHVSADHYMPLVCGLDYEYVYAHGAYRQLLYQIVVRAQDLSMQWIHLGMDANYEKERLRTERIQTCAYVHTRDDFVGARMREVVAEVGLGQ
;
A
#
# COMPACT_ATOMS: atom_id res chain seq x y z
N GLY A 1 9.39 39.13 -16.05
CA GLY A 1 9.30 39.08 -14.58
C GLY A 1 10.67 39.20 -13.96
N ARG A 2 10.90 40.16 -13.06
CA ARG A 2 12.22 40.40 -12.42
C ARG A 2 12.40 39.65 -11.08
N GLY A 3 11.38 38.92 -10.62
CA GLY A 3 11.39 38.26 -9.30
C GLY A 3 11.21 39.25 -8.15
N SER A 4 11.01 38.75 -6.93
CA SER A 4 10.78 39.57 -5.73
C SER A 4 12.01 40.36 -5.25
N PHE A 5 13.20 39.90 -5.60
CA PHE A 5 14.46 40.53 -5.21
C PHE A 5 14.78 41.75 -6.09
N LEU A 6 14.81 41.59 -7.42
CA LEU A 6 15.09 42.70 -8.34
C LEU A 6 13.90 43.66 -8.51
N SER A 7 12.71 43.33 -7.99
CA SER A 7 11.62 44.31 -7.89
C SER A 7 11.84 45.33 -6.76
N ARG A 8 12.73 45.04 -5.81
CA ARG A 8 13.00 45.88 -4.63
C ARG A 8 14.37 46.56 -4.67
N MET A 9 15.23 46.19 -5.62
CA MET A 9 16.57 46.76 -5.75
C MET A 9 16.98 46.88 -7.23
N PRO A 10 17.60 48.00 -7.65
CA PRO A 10 18.16 48.14 -8.99
C PRO A 10 19.37 47.22 -9.20
N MET A 11 19.73 46.98 -10.46
CA MET A 11 20.98 46.27 -10.80
C MET A 11 22.19 47.06 -10.30
N HIS A 12 23.16 46.35 -9.73
CA HIS A 12 24.40 46.92 -9.18
C HIS A 12 25.63 46.27 -9.83
N GLU A 13 26.74 46.98 -9.95
CA GLU A 13 27.96 46.51 -10.64
C GLU A 13 28.61 45.28 -10.00
N ARG A 14 28.28 44.99 -8.75
CA ARG A 14 28.73 43.80 -8.00
C ARG A 14 27.66 42.71 -7.86
N LEU A 15 26.48 42.91 -8.45
CA LEU A 15 25.37 41.97 -8.33
C LEU A 15 25.43 40.91 -9.42
N VAL A 16 25.50 39.65 -9.02
CA VAL A 16 25.33 38.49 -9.90
C VAL A 16 23.98 37.85 -9.60
N VAL A 17 23.19 37.59 -10.63
CA VAL A 17 21.89 36.93 -10.48
C VAL A 17 21.95 35.57 -11.15
N ALA A 18 21.87 34.50 -10.36
CA ALA A 18 21.68 33.16 -10.87
C ALA A 18 20.22 32.75 -10.66
N THR A 19 19.59 32.21 -11.69
CA THR A 19 18.20 31.75 -11.64
C THR A 19 18.01 30.45 -12.41
N SER A 20 17.08 29.63 -11.95
CA SER A 20 16.67 28.42 -12.69
C SER A 20 15.59 28.77 -13.71
N LEU A 21 15.69 28.15 -14.89
CA LEU A 21 14.63 28.21 -15.90
C LEU A 21 13.57 27.10 -15.70
N ASN A 22 13.79 26.18 -14.75
CA ASN A 22 12.89 25.03 -14.49
C ASN A 22 11.55 25.42 -13.86
N LYS A 23 11.49 26.57 -13.19
CA LYS A 23 10.29 27.02 -12.47
C LYS A 23 9.47 27.95 -13.35
N ALA A 24 9.62 29.27 -13.19
CA ALA A 24 8.78 30.27 -13.83
C ALA A 24 8.83 30.25 -15.37
N PHE A 25 9.91 29.70 -15.96
CA PHE A 25 10.07 29.60 -17.41
C PHE A 25 9.61 28.27 -18.00
N SER A 26 9.24 27.29 -17.16
CA SER A 26 8.80 25.94 -17.58
C SER A 26 9.74 25.27 -18.60
N ALA A 27 11.04 25.51 -18.49
CA ALA A 27 12.08 24.97 -19.35
C ALA A 27 13.08 24.12 -18.54
N SER A 28 14.30 23.93 -19.03
CA SER A 28 15.39 23.25 -18.29
C SER A 28 16.57 24.19 -18.04
N GLY A 29 17.50 23.82 -17.16
CA GLY A 29 18.74 24.56 -16.91
C GLY A 29 18.58 25.87 -16.12
N GLY A 30 19.51 26.79 -16.35
CA GLY A 30 19.64 28.03 -15.58
C GLY A 30 20.27 29.17 -16.35
N CYS A 31 20.11 30.38 -15.82
CA CYS A 31 20.65 31.61 -16.38
C CYS A 31 21.46 32.33 -15.30
N VAL A 32 22.63 32.85 -15.69
CA VAL A 32 23.43 33.74 -14.86
C VAL A 32 23.52 35.10 -15.55
N VAL A 33 22.96 36.12 -14.91
CA VAL A 33 23.04 37.51 -15.34
C VAL A 33 24.22 38.16 -14.63
N LEU A 34 25.15 38.67 -15.42
CA LEU A 34 26.37 39.33 -14.96
C LEU A 34 26.33 40.82 -15.32
N PRO A 35 26.85 41.70 -14.45
CA PRO A 35 26.74 43.15 -14.59
C PRO A 35 27.59 43.71 -15.75
N THR A 36 28.69 43.02 -16.12
CA THR A 36 29.60 43.48 -17.18
C THR A 36 30.01 42.34 -18.12
N LEU A 37 30.31 42.70 -19.38
CA LEU A 37 30.85 41.77 -20.36
C LEU A 37 32.21 41.18 -19.93
N GLN A 38 33.05 41.99 -19.28
CA GLN A 38 34.35 41.55 -18.78
C GLN A 38 34.20 40.44 -17.74
N LEU A 39 33.23 40.56 -16.83
CA LEU A 39 32.95 39.50 -15.85
C LEU A 39 32.37 38.25 -16.51
N ARG A 40 31.52 38.41 -17.54
CA ARG A 40 31.01 37.30 -18.35
C ARG A 40 32.12 36.50 -19.00
N GLU A 41 33.06 37.16 -19.68
CA GLU A 41 34.18 36.47 -20.33
C GLU A 41 35.09 35.81 -19.30
N ARG A 42 35.35 36.45 -18.15
CA ARG A 42 36.11 35.84 -17.05
C ARG A 42 35.44 34.57 -16.52
N VAL A 43 34.13 34.56 -16.34
CA VAL A 43 33.39 33.36 -15.90
C VAL A 43 33.41 32.29 -16.98
N ARG A 44 33.19 32.66 -18.24
CA ARG A 44 33.14 31.71 -19.37
C ARG A 44 34.48 31.04 -19.63
N LEU A 45 35.58 31.78 -19.56
CA LEU A 45 36.94 31.30 -19.87
C LEU A 45 37.67 30.75 -18.64
N GLY A 46 37.34 31.26 -17.44
CA GLY A 46 38.07 30.97 -16.21
C GLY A 46 37.41 29.96 -15.28
N SER A 47 36.18 29.51 -15.56
CA SER A 47 35.51 28.50 -14.73
C SER A 47 35.51 27.12 -15.41
N GLY A 48 36.03 26.11 -14.70
CA GLY A 48 36.08 24.73 -15.19
C GLY A 48 34.74 24.21 -15.71
N PRO A 49 33.61 24.39 -15.01
CA PRO A 49 32.31 23.90 -15.47
C PRO A 49 31.83 24.52 -16.79
N MET A 50 32.14 25.79 -17.07
CA MET A 50 31.70 26.45 -18.31
C MET A 50 32.57 26.06 -19.51
N VAL A 51 33.86 25.82 -19.29
CA VAL A 51 34.80 25.38 -20.35
C VAL A 51 34.40 24.03 -20.95
N PHE A 52 33.83 23.13 -20.13
CA PHE A 52 33.39 21.79 -20.55
C PHE A 52 31.87 21.66 -20.75
N SER A 53 31.14 22.78 -20.73
CA SER A 53 29.68 22.77 -20.89
C SER A 53 29.24 22.56 -22.34
N GLY A 54 28.26 21.68 -22.55
CA GLY A 54 27.64 21.44 -23.86
C GLY A 54 26.54 22.45 -24.21
N PRO A 55 26.08 22.47 -25.47
CA PRO A 55 24.98 23.33 -25.89
C PRO A 55 23.68 22.98 -25.16
N PHE A 56 22.85 23.99 -24.92
CA PHE A 56 21.54 23.82 -24.32
C PHE A 56 20.63 22.99 -25.24
N GLN A 57 19.85 22.07 -24.66
CA GLN A 57 19.00 21.15 -25.42
C GLN A 57 18.03 21.93 -26.33
N PRO A 58 18.03 21.71 -27.66
CA PRO A 58 17.19 22.46 -28.59
C PRO A 58 15.69 22.57 -28.23
N PRO A 59 14.99 21.49 -27.81
CA PRO A 59 13.57 21.62 -27.45
C PRO A 59 13.35 22.50 -26.22
N MET A 60 14.26 22.43 -25.24
CA MET A 60 14.19 23.28 -24.05
C MET A 60 14.47 24.74 -24.41
N LEU A 61 15.35 24.99 -25.38
CA LEU A 61 15.65 26.35 -25.84
C LEU A 61 14.41 26.99 -26.46
N GLY A 62 13.67 26.22 -27.27
CA GLY A 62 12.40 26.66 -27.84
C GLY A 62 11.38 27.02 -26.76
N ALA A 63 11.20 26.17 -25.75
CA ALA A 63 10.31 26.45 -24.61
C ALA A 63 10.73 27.72 -23.83
N ALA A 64 12.02 27.87 -23.56
CA ALA A 64 12.55 29.05 -22.87
C ALA A 64 12.33 30.33 -23.67
N LEU A 65 12.52 30.29 -25.00
CA LEU A 65 12.26 31.43 -25.89
C LEU A 65 10.78 31.78 -25.93
N ALA A 66 9.88 30.80 -26.06
CA ALA A 66 8.44 31.05 -26.02
C ALA A 66 8.00 31.69 -24.68
N SER A 67 8.49 31.17 -23.56
CA SER A 67 8.23 31.75 -22.24
C SER A 67 8.82 33.16 -22.11
N ALA A 68 10.03 33.41 -22.64
CA ALA A 68 10.64 34.73 -22.66
C ALA A 68 9.82 35.73 -23.50
N HIS A 69 9.29 35.33 -24.65
CA HIS A 69 8.41 36.18 -25.46
C HIS A 69 7.16 36.60 -24.68
N ILE A 70 6.50 35.66 -23.99
CA ILE A 70 5.36 35.98 -23.11
C ILE A 70 5.80 36.99 -22.05
N HIS A 71 6.92 36.72 -21.36
CA HIS A 71 7.43 37.56 -20.28
C HIS A 71 7.86 38.97 -20.68
N LEU A 72 8.13 39.20 -21.97
CA LEU A 72 8.53 40.48 -22.55
C LEU A 72 7.38 41.20 -23.27
N SER A 73 6.19 40.60 -23.30
CA SER A 73 4.98 41.16 -23.93
C SER A 73 3.95 41.64 -22.90
N SER A 74 2.92 42.34 -23.36
CA SER A 74 1.77 42.74 -22.52
C SER A 74 0.95 41.54 -22.01
N GLU A 75 1.05 40.39 -22.67
CA GLU A 75 0.34 39.15 -22.27
C GLU A 75 0.65 38.74 -20.83
N LEU A 76 1.87 39.00 -20.35
CA LEU A 76 2.24 38.67 -18.97
C LEU A 76 1.37 39.43 -17.95
N GLU A 77 1.12 40.72 -18.19
CA GLU A 77 0.34 41.56 -17.27
C GLU A 77 -1.12 41.11 -17.23
N GLU A 78 -1.68 40.75 -18.38
CA GLU A 78 -3.02 40.19 -18.51
C GLU A 78 -3.15 38.86 -17.76
N ARG A 79 -2.23 37.91 -18.00
CA ARG A 79 -2.21 36.61 -17.30
C ARG A 79 -2.05 36.76 -15.78
N GLN A 80 -1.19 37.69 -15.34
CA GLN A 80 -1.03 37.98 -13.92
C GLN A 80 -2.28 38.61 -13.31
N ALA A 81 -2.99 39.47 -14.04
CA ALA A 81 -4.25 40.04 -13.58
C ALA A 81 -5.32 38.96 -13.39
N VAL A 82 -5.46 38.04 -14.35
CA VAL A 82 -6.37 36.89 -14.25
C VAL A 82 -6.00 36.01 -13.04
N LEU A 83 -4.72 35.68 -12.87
CA LEU A 83 -4.28 34.85 -11.74
C LEU A 83 -4.54 35.54 -10.38
N ARG A 84 -4.28 36.86 -10.28
CA ARG A 84 -4.60 37.65 -9.09
C ARG A 84 -6.10 37.64 -8.77
N ASP A 85 -6.95 37.74 -9.79
CA ASP A 85 -8.41 37.61 -9.64
C ASP A 85 -8.79 36.24 -9.05
N ARG A 86 -8.21 35.15 -9.55
CA ARG A 86 -8.45 33.79 -9.04
C ARG A 86 -7.98 33.62 -7.60
N VAL A 87 -6.81 34.14 -7.26
CA VAL A 87 -6.27 34.13 -5.89
C VAL A 87 -7.18 34.91 -4.95
N ALA A 88 -7.61 36.11 -5.32
CA ALA A 88 -8.53 36.92 -4.54
C ALA A 88 -9.87 36.21 -4.32
N HIS A 89 -10.41 35.59 -5.35
CA HIS A 89 -11.65 34.82 -5.28
C HIS A 89 -11.53 33.60 -4.36
N CYS A 90 -10.45 32.82 -4.46
CA CYS A 90 -10.20 31.69 -3.58
C CYS A 90 -10.02 32.12 -2.11
N ASN A 91 -9.30 33.23 -1.85
CA ASN A 91 -9.19 33.80 -0.50
C ASN A 91 -10.56 34.21 0.07
N ALA A 92 -11.43 34.82 -0.76
CA ALA A 92 -12.78 35.22 -0.36
C ALA A 92 -13.65 34.01 -0.01
N LEU A 93 -13.64 32.97 -0.85
CA LEU A 93 -14.38 31.71 -0.61
C LEU A 93 -13.87 30.96 0.61
N ALA A 94 -12.56 30.87 0.79
CA ALA A 94 -11.96 30.23 1.95
C ALA A 94 -12.38 30.91 3.25
N ARG A 95 -12.52 32.25 3.24
CA ARG A 95 -13.05 33.01 4.37
C ARG A 95 -14.55 32.78 4.57
N GLN A 96 -15.33 32.81 3.49
CA GLN A 96 -16.79 32.64 3.53
C GLN A 96 -17.18 31.26 4.06
N LEU A 97 -16.42 30.21 3.71
CA LEU A 97 -16.67 28.82 4.08
C LEU A 97 -15.89 28.37 5.33
N ASP A 98 -15.21 29.29 6.02
CA ASP A 98 -14.40 29.03 7.22
C ASP A 98 -13.36 27.87 7.06
N LEU A 99 -12.75 27.82 5.88
CA LEU A 99 -11.80 26.77 5.53
C LEU A 99 -10.50 26.84 6.36
N PRO A 100 -9.85 25.67 6.57
CA PRO A 100 -8.45 25.38 6.87
C PRO A 100 -7.29 26.33 6.69
N LEU A 101 -7.45 27.49 6.08
CA LEU A 101 -6.35 28.12 5.35
C LEU A 101 -5.21 28.49 6.31
N LEU A 102 -3.98 28.08 5.97
CA LEU A 102 -2.79 28.34 6.78
C LEU A 102 -2.50 29.84 6.88
N ALA A 103 -2.52 30.54 5.75
CA ALA A 103 -2.34 31.98 5.67
C ALA A 103 -3.06 32.54 4.44
N VAL A 104 -3.71 33.70 4.63
CA VAL A 104 -4.14 34.54 3.51
C VAL A 104 -2.90 35.15 2.88
N ASN A 105 -2.71 34.96 1.57
CA ASN A 105 -1.57 35.46 0.84
C ASN A 105 -1.90 35.71 -0.64
N ASP A 106 -0.98 36.37 -1.34
CA ASP A 106 -1.13 36.75 -2.76
C ASP A 106 -0.50 35.73 -3.73
N SER A 107 -0.12 34.54 -3.24
CA SER A 107 0.43 33.45 -4.05
C SER A 107 -0.69 32.57 -4.60
N PRO A 108 -0.53 31.98 -5.81
CA PRO A 108 -1.45 30.97 -6.32
C PRO A 108 -1.40 29.62 -5.60
N ILE A 109 -0.58 29.48 -4.54
CA ILE A 109 -0.44 28.24 -3.77
C ILE A 109 -1.12 28.40 -2.42
N PHE A 110 -2.15 27.58 -2.19
CA PHE A 110 -2.92 27.53 -0.96
C PHE A 110 -2.63 26.25 -0.20
N PHE A 111 -2.65 26.34 1.12
CA PHE A 111 -2.47 25.20 2.01
C PHE A 111 -3.60 25.16 3.04
N PHE A 112 -4.44 24.13 2.96
CA PHE A 112 -5.53 23.89 3.89
C PHE A 112 -5.08 22.87 4.93
N ARG A 113 -5.11 23.27 6.20
CA ARG A 113 -4.59 22.49 7.33
C ARG A 113 -5.50 21.28 7.61
N CYS A 114 -4.90 20.10 7.78
CA CYS A 114 -5.59 18.86 8.14
C CYS A 114 -5.02 18.18 9.40
N GLY A 115 -3.78 18.51 9.80
CA GLY A 115 -3.16 17.94 11.00
C GLY A 115 -2.45 16.62 10.69
N LEU A 116 -3.11 15.49 10.94
CA LEU A 116 -2.49 14.18 10.75
C LEU A 116 -2.50 13.73 9.27
N PRO A 117 -1.52 12.91 8.82
CA PRO A 117 -1.45 12.49 7.42
C PRO A 117 -2.70 11.74 6.95
N ARG A 118 -3.25 10.88 7.80
CA ARG A 118 -4.49 10.13 7.52
C ARG A 118 -5.70 11.03 7.24
N VAL A 119 -5.81 12.16 7.94
CA VAL A 119 -6.87 13.16 7.67
C VAL A 119 -6.64 13.80 6.31
N ALA A 120 -5.41 14.19 5.98
CA ALA A 120 -5.09 14.78 4.68
C ALA A 120 -5.34 13.80 3.53
N PHE A 121 -4.99 12.51 3.69
CA PHE A 121 -5.30 11.49 2.70
C PHE A 121 -6.81 11.27 2.55
N ALA A 122 -7.55 11.18 3.66
CA ALA A 122 -9.00 11.05 3.64
C ALA A 122 -9.70 12.22 2.90
N VAL A 123 -9.21 13.45 3.10
CA VAL A 123 -9.72 14.63 2.38
C VAL A 123 -9.38 14.54 0.89
N ALA A 124 -8.14 14.21 0.53
CA ALA A 124 -7.72 14.09 -0.86
C ALA A 124 -8.51 13.01 -1.61
N GLU A 125 -8.74 11.85 -0.98
CA GLU A 125 -9.58 10.77 -1.49
C GLU A 125 -11.03 11.22 -1.69
N TYR A 126 -11.61 11.93 -0.72
CA TYR A 126 -12.97 12.45 -0.86
C TYR A 126 -13.08 13.34 -2.09
N LEU A 127 -12.12 14.25 -2.27
CA LEU A 127 -12.10 15.14 -3.43
C LEU A 127 -11.96 14.36 -4.73
N LEU A 128 -11.12 13.31 -4.74
CA LEU A 128 -10.93 12.45 -5.90
C LEU A 128 -12.21 11.70 -6.27
N ASP A 129 -12.94 11.17 -5.29
CA ASP A 129 -14.27 10.54 -5.48
C ASP A 129 -15.29 11.54 -6.07
N CYS A 130 -15.13 12.83 -5.78
CA CYS A 130 -15.91 13.91 -6.38
C CYS A 130 -15.38 14.39 -7.74
N GLY A 131 -14.35 13.74 -8.31
CA GLY A 131 -13.72 14.09 -9.58
C GLY A 131 -12.78 15.30 -9.51
N LEU A 132 -12.21 15.58 -8.34
CA LEU A 132 -11.27 16.68 -8.10
C LEU A 132 -9.92 16.12 -7.63
N TYR A 133 -8.85 16.41 -8.38
CA TYR A 133 -7.50 16.00 -7.99
C TYR A 133 -6.81 17.09 -7.18
N VAL A 134 -6.33 16.75 -5.98
CA VAL A 134 -5.55 17.65 -5.11
C VAL A 134 -4.32 16.95 -4.56
N THR A 135 -3.31 17.72 -4.16
CA THR A 135 -2.09 17.16 -3.59
C THR A 135 -2.14 17.19 -2.06
N ALA A 136 -2.09 16.02 -1.42
CA ALA A 136 -1.82 15.94 0.01
C ALA A 136 -0.34 16.22 0.27
N SER A 137 -0.05 17.15 1.18
CA SER A 137 1.29 17.43 1.67
C SER A 137 1.44 16.78 3.04
N VAL A 138 2.32 15.78 3.13
CA VAL A 138 2.53 14.94 4.31
C VAL A 138 4.03 14.78 4.58
N TYR A 139 4.39 14.17 5.70
CA TYR A 139 5.78 13.82 6.02
C TYR A 139 6.43 12.97 4.90
N PRO A 140 7.70 13.23 4.53
CA PRO A 140 8.65 14.16 5.15
C PRO A 140 8.60 15.61 4.62
N ALA A 141 7.71 15.92 3.67
CA ALA A 141 7.62 17.27 3.09
C ALA A 141 7.13 18.34 4.09
N VAL A 142 6.32 17.91 5.07
CA VAL A 142 5.89 18.72 6.23
C VAL A 142 6.03 17.89 7.52
N PRO A 143 6.13 18.52 8.71
CA PRO A 143 6.13 17.78 9.97
C PRO A 143 4.91 16.84 10.12
N MET A 144 5.06 15.72 10.83
CA MET A 144 4.04 14.67 10.94
C MET A 144 2.64 15.16 11.34
N HIS A 145 2.54 16.16 12.21
CA HIS A 145 1.26 16.70 12.68
C HIS A 145 0.80 17.95 11.92
N MET A 146 1.47 18.29 10.82
CA MET A 146 1.21 19.47 10.01
C MET A 146 0.87 19.12 8.55
N ALA A 147 0.23 17.97 8.35
CA ALA A 147 -0.29 17.57 7.05
C ALA A 147 -1.44 18.48 6.58
N GLY A 148 -1.61 18.59 5.27
CA GLY A 148 -2.67 19.41 4.68
C GLY A 148 -2.84 19.20 3.19
N ILE A 149 -3.85 19.86 2.63
CA ILE A 149 -4.13 19.86 1.19
C ILE A 149 -3.50 21.08 0.55
N ARG A 150 -2.63 20.86 -0.45
CA ARG A 150 -2.07 21.91 -1.28
C ARG A 150 -2.90 22.07 -2.55
N LEU A 151 -3.37 23.29 -2.78
CA LEU A 151 -4.05 23.71 -4.01
C LEU A 151 -3.15 24.69 -4.76
N SER A 152 -2.99 24.50 -6.08
CA SER A 152 -2.18 25.37 -6.93
C SER A 152 -3.04 25.90 -8.07
N LEU A 153 -3.35 27.20 -8.04
CA LEU A 153 -4.19 27.84 -9.03
C LEU A 153 -3.38 28.20 -10.29
N THR A 154 -4.02 28.09 -11.45
CA THR A 154 -3.47 28.49 -12.74
C THR A 154 -4.45 29.44 -13.44
N THR A 155 -4.04 30.04 -14.56
CA THR A 155 -4.93 30.88 -15.37
C THR A 155 -6.06 30.09 -16.03
N GLU A 156 -5.90 28.77 -16.16
CA GLU A 156 -6.89 27.90 -16.81
C GLU A 156 -8.04 27.51 -15.89
N HIS A 157 -7.90 27.69 -14.57
CA HIS A 157 -8.98 27.42 -13.63
C HIS A 157 -10.07 28.50 -13.72
N THR A 158 -11.31 28.05 -13.89
CA THR A 158 -12.49 28.92 -13.86
C THR A 158 -12.89 29.24 -12.42
N ARG A 159 -13.72 30.27 -12.24
CA ARG A 159 -14.29 30.57 -10.90
C ARG A 159 -15.16 29.42 -10.39
N ALA A 160 -15.92 28.78 -11.27
CA ALA A 160 -16.73 27.61 -10.93
C ALA A 160 -15.88 26.43 -10.42
N ASP A 161 -14.68 26.21 -10.98
CA ASP A 161 -13.74 25.19 -10.48
C ASP A 161 -13.29 25.49 -9.06
N ILE A 162 -12.98 26.76 -8.77
CA ILE A 162 -12.55 27.23 -7.45
C ILE A 162 -13.71 27.11 -6.43
N GLU A 163 -14.92 27.51 -6.82
CA GLU A 163 -16.12 27.35 -5.98
C GLU A 163 -16.40 25.87 -5.67
N ARG A 164 -16.30 25.00 -6.68
CA ARG A 164 -16.49 23.55 -6.52
C ARG A 164 -15.44 22.94 -5.60
N VAL A 165 -14.15 23.26 -5.76
CA VAL A 165 -13.11 22.70 -4.87
C VAL A 165 -13.23 23.24 -3.44
N CYS A 166 -13.51 24.54 -3.26
CA CYS A 166 -13.67 25.13 -1.93
C CYS A 166 -14.89 24.57 -1.18
N SER A 167 -16.04 24.43 -1.85
CA SER A 167 -17.25 23.84 -1.26
C SER A 167 -17.05 22.35 -0.92
N THR A 168 -16.35 21.61 -1.77
CA THR A 168 -16.01 20.20 -1.50
C THR A 168 -15.06 20.08 -0.31
N LEU A 169 -14.04 20.94 -0.19
CA LEU A 169 -13.14 20.99 0.98
C LEU A 169 -13.89 21.33 2.27
N ALA A 170 -14.86 22.25 2.21
CA ALA A 170 -15.67 22.65 3.37
C ALA A 170 -16.51 21.48 3.91
N THR A 171 -16.86 20.52 3.05
CA THR A 171 -17.56 19.29 3.45
C THR A 171 -16.57 18.20 3.87
N ALA A 172 -15.48 18.02 3.12
CA ALA A 172 -14.54 16.91 3.28
C ALA A 172 -13.72 17.02 4.57
N ILE A 173 -13.24 18.22 4.92
CA ILE A 173 -12.34 18.42 6.07
C ILE A 173 -13.04 18.10 7.39
N PRO A 174 -14.24 18.64 7.72
CA PRO A 174 -14.94 18.28 8.95
C PRO A 174 -15.26 16.78 9.03
N LEU A 175 -15.70 16.18 7.92
CA LEU A 175 -15.98 14.73 7.90
C LEU A 175 -14.76 13.87 8.20
N ALA A 176 -13.59 14.25 7.67
CA ALA A 176 -12.35 13.53 7.91
C ALA A 176 -11.80 13.73 9.33
N LEU A 177 -12.05 14.89 9.93
CA LEU A 177 -11.71 15.15 11.33
C LEU A 177 -12.61 14.36 12.29
N ASP A 178 -13.92 14.36 12.03
CA ASP A 178 -14.90 13.59 12.80
C ASP A 178 -14.60 12.09 12.79
N ASP A 179 -14.21 11.53 11.63
CA ASP A 179 -13.84 10.11 11.48
C ASP A 179 -12.61 9.73 12.33
N GLU A 180 -11.76 10.70 12.67
CA GLU A 180 -10.51 10.49 13.42
C GLU A 180 -10.62 10.95 14.88
N GLU A 181 -11.83 11.31 15.33
CA GLU A 181 -12.10 11.86 16.66
C GLU A 181 -11.25 13.11 16.97
N LEU A 182 -10.93 13.90 15.94
CA LEU A 182 -10.14 15.12 16.06
C LEU A 182 -11.02 16.34 15.91
N SER A 183 -10.72 17.38 16.68
CA SER A 183 -11.40 18.66 16.57
C SER A 183 -10.62 19.64 15.69
N ARG A 184 -11.31 20.71 15.25
CA ARG A 184 -10.66 21.85 14.59
C ARG A 184 -9.61 22.50 15.50
N GLU A 185 -9.83 22.50 16.81
CA GLU A 185 -8.89 23.04 17.80
C GLU A 185 -7.59 22.24 17.88
N ASP A 186 -7.64 20.93 17.69
CA ASP A 186 -6.44 20.08 17.66
C ASP A 186 -5.56 20.39 16.45
N VAL A 187 -6.19 20.63 15.29
CA VAL A 187 -5.50 21.11 14.10
C VAL A 187 -4.90 22.49 14.36
N ASP A 188 -5.67 23.43 14.93
CA ASP A 188 -5.16 24.78 15.22
C ASP A 188 -3.97 24.74 16.19
N ARG A 189 -4.01 23.88 17.21
CA ARG A 189 -2.89 23.65 18.15
C ARG A 189 -1.65 23.12 17.45
N ALA A 190 -1.82 22.15 16.55
CA ALA A 190 -0.71 21.57 15.79
C ALA A 190 -0.01 22.61 14.90
N PHE A 191 -0.75 23.59 14.37
CA PHE A 191 -0.22 24.64 13.50
C PHE A 191 0.11 25.96 14.23
N ALA A 192 -0.02 26.02 15.56
CA ALA A 192 0.13 27.26 16.34
C ALA A 192 1.50 27.95 16.18
N HIS A 193 2.54 27.21 15.77
CA HIS A 193 3.89 27.72 15.53
C HIS A 193 4.36 27.61 14.07
N ALA A 194 3.46 27.29 13.14
CA ALA A 194 3.81 27.07 11.73
C ALA A 194 4.20 28.36 10.98
N LEU A 195 3.80 29.54 11.48
CA LEU A 195 4.14 30.84 10.90
C LEU A 195 4.86 31.74 11.91
N PRO A 196 5.86 32.53 11.47
CA PRO A 196 6.45 33.61 12.26
C PRO A 196 5.36 34.55 12.81
N ALA A 197 5.54 35.09 14.01
CA ALA A 197 4.53 35.93 14.67
C ALA A 197 4.08 37.12 13.79
N GLU A 198 4.98 37.66 12.98
CA GLU A 198 4.77 38.77 12.04
C GLU A 198 3.90 38.41 10.83
N ALA A 199 3.81 37.12 10.47
CA ALA A 199 3.02 36.60 9.35
C ALA A 199 1.62 36.11 9.77
N ARG A 200 1.33 36.12 11.08
CA ARG A 200 -0.01 35.84 11.61
C ARG A 200 -0.83 37.10 11.40
N GLY A 201 -1.78 37.07 10.46
CA GLY A 201 -2.72 38.18 10.26
C GLY A 201 -3.39 38.59 11.59
N PRO A 202 -3.96 39.81 11.67
CA PRO A 202 -4.51 40.31 12.92
C PRO A 202 -5.58 39.36 13.46
N THR A 203 -5.50 39.05 14.76
CA THR A 203 -6.56 38.29 15.43
C THR A 203 -7.89 39.03 15.34
N PRO A 204 -9.05 38.36 15.49
CA PRO A 204 -10.35 39.02 15.50
C PRO A 204 -10.43 40.21 16.49
N GLN A 205 -9.78 40.09 17.64
CA GLN A 205 -9.64 41.17 18.63
C GLN A 205 -8.75 42.33 18.14
N GLN A 206 -7.66 42.05 17.41
CA GLN A 206 -6.77 43.07 16.84
C GLN A 206 -7.40 43.78 15.63
N ALA A 207 -8.22 43.09 14.83
CA ALA A 207 -8.99 43.72 13.76
C ALA A 207 -10.05 44.70 14.30
N GLN A 208 -10.63 44.39 15.46
CA GLN A 208 -11.57 45.25 16.17
C GLN A 208 -10.87 46.47 16.81
N ALA A 209 -9.64 46.30 17.27
CA ALA A 209 -8.79 47.39 17.77
C ALA A 209 -8.25 48.30 16.64
N ALA A 210 -7.94 47.75 15.46
CA ALA A 210 -7.51 48.53 14.30
C ALA A 210 -8.60 49.48 13.78
N ALA A 211 -9.88 49.09 13.90
CA ALA A 211 -11.03 49.96 13.58
C ALA A 211 -11.20 51.16 14.54
N SER A 212 -10.52 51.16 15.70
CA SER A 212 -10.59 52.22 16.72
C SER A 212 -9.37 53.16 16.73
N GLY A 213 -8.54 53.12 15.69
CA GLY A 213 -7.59 54.20 15.39
C GLY A 213 -6.41 54.35 16.36
N ARG A 214 -5.92 53.25 16.94
CA ARG A 214 -4.69 53.28 17.74
C ARG A 214 -3.70 52.23 17.26
N TYR A 215 -2.72 52.64 16.46
CA TYR A 215 -1.30 52.30 16.68
C TYR A 215 -0.38 53.23 15.88
N LEU A 216 0.61 53.78 16.59
CA LEU A 216 1.74 54.55 16.08
C LEU A 216 2.94 53.62 15.87
N ALA A 217 3.79 54.01 14.92
CA ALA A 217 4.98 53.37 14.37
C ALA A 217 5.87 52.56 15.34
N LEU A 218 6.44 51.46 14.83
CA LEU A 218 7.73 50.93 15.30
C LEU A 218 8.63 50.51 14.12
N SER A 219 9.87 50.98 14.23
CA SER A 219 10.99 50.96 13.30
C SER A 219 11.80 49.67 13.35
N TYR A 220 12.54 49.42 12.26
CA TYR A 220 13.59 48.42 12.11
C TYR A 220 14.62 48.46 13.25
N ALA A 221 14.99 47.27 13.77
CA ALA A 221 16.17 47.07 14.60
C ALA A 221 17.04 45.98 13.95
N GLU A 222 18.28 46.35 13.63
CA GLU A 222 19.32 45.49 13.09
C GLU A 222 19.80 44.45 14.13
N SER A 223 20.12 43.24 13.71
CA SER A 223 20.85 42.25 14.52
C SER A 223 22.22 41.94 13.89
N PRO A 224 23.31 41.87 14.68
CA PRO A 224 24.66 41.67 14.18
C PRO A 224 25.01 40.20 13.95
N LEU A 225 25.93 39.98 13.01
CA LEU A 225 26.53 38.68 12.63
C LEU A 225 27.38 38.08 13.77
N PRO A 226 27.41 36.74 13.94
CA PRO A 226 28.32 36.08 14.87
C PRO A 226 29.71 35.85 14.25
N THR A 227 30.73 36.21 15.04
CA THR A 227 32.16 36.03 14.79
C THR A 227 32.66 34.62 15.11
N THR A 228 33.71 34.25 14.40
CA THR A 228 34.50 33.01 14.45
C THR A 228 35.51 32.95 15.60
N ALA A 229 35.63 31.79 16.26
CA ALA A 229 36.83 31.15 16.82
C ALA A 229 36.37 29.80 17.39
N GLY A 230 36.91 28.61 17.14
CA GLY A 230 38.29 28.23 16.83
C GLY A 230 38.87 27.57 18.07
N GLU A 231 38.85 26.23 18.16
CA GLU A 231 39.87 25.41 18.84
C GLU A 231 39.61 23.90 18.69
N ALA A 232 40.67 23.13 18.88
CA ALA A 232 41.01 21.94 18.11
C ALA A 232 41.22 20.69 18.99
N VAL A 233 41.01 19.52 18.36
CA VAL A 233 41.72 18.22 18.52
C VAL A 233 41.58 17.44 19.84
N GLY A 234 41.14 16.18 19.68
CA GLY A 234 41.44 15.08 20.60
C GLY A 234 40.81 13.74 20.18
N SER A 235 41.55 12.88 19.48
CA SER A 235 41.26 11.43 19.38
C SER A 235 41.96 10.69 20.52
N PRO A 236 41.51 9.50 20.95
CA PRO A 236 42.10 8.30 20.35
C PRO A 236 41.19 7.07 20.20
N ARG A 237 41.72 6.14 19.41
CA ARG A 237 41.24 4.81 18.97
C ARG A 237 41.06 3.77 20.09
N SER A 238 40.12 2.84 19.91
CA SER A 238 40.26 1.40 20.25
C SER A 238 39.31 0.59 19.33
N ARG A 239 39.82 -0.15 18.34
CA ARG A 239 40.22 -1.58 18.35
C ARG A 239 39.15 -2.54 18.85
N VAL A 240 38.42 -3.06 17.86
CA VAL A 240 37.70 -4.34 17.84
C VAL A 240 38.70 -5.47 18.01
N ASP A 241 38.38 -6.46 18.86
CA ASP A 241 39.02 -7.78 18.86
C ASP A 241 37.95 -8.88 18.75
N PRO A 242 38.23 -9.98 18.02
CA PRO A 242 37.25 -11.00 17.65
C PRO A 242 37.11 -12.10 18.71
N ARG A 243 35.90 -12.64 18.90
CA ARG A 243 35.69 -13.85 19.71
C ARG A 243 36.01 -15.12 18.90
N PRO A 244 36.67 -16.12 19.49
CA PRO A 244 37.11 -17.35 18.81
C PRO A 244 35.97 -18.39 18.66
N PRO A 245 36.14 -19.39 17.77
CA PRO A 245 35.12 -20.38 17.44
C PRO A 245 34.98 -21.46 18.53
N SER A 246 33.73 -21.78 18.89
CA SER A 246 33.43 -22.91 19.78
C SER A 246 33.46 -24.23 19.01
N ALA A 247 34.39 -25.11 19.39
CA ALA A 247 34.51 -26.49 18.91
C ALA A 247 33.53 -27.45 19.64
N PRO A 248 33.21 -28.63 19.06
CA PRO A 248 32.02 -29.42 19.36
C PRO A 248 32.24 -30.45 20.49
N ARG A 249 31.15 -30.85 21.17
CA ARG A 249 31.10 -31.96 22.14
C ARG A 249 29.67 -32.54 22.21
N PRO A 250 29.46 -33.77 22.71
CA PRO A 250 29.75 -35.04 22.06
C PRO A 250 28.46 -35.89 21.91
N SER A 251 28.58 -36.97 21.12
CA SER A 251 27.56 -37.99 20.90
C SER A 251 27.18 -38.79 22.16
N ALA A 252 25.89 -39.14 22.22
CA ALA A 252 25.24 -40.30 22.83
C ALA A 252 24.94 -40.32 24.36
N ALA A 253 23.67 -40.05 24.66
CA ALA A 253 22.87 -40.81 25.63
C ALA A 253 21.40 -40.87 25.13
N ARG A 254 20.78 -42.05 25.13
CA ARG A 254 19.37 -42.26 24.72
C ARG A 254 18.44 -41.83 25.88
N ASP A 255 17.52 -40.89 25.64
CA ASP A 255 16.69 -40.23 26.67
C ASP A 255 15.17 -40.53 26.51
N PRO A 256 14.36 -40.69 27.58
CA PRO A 256 12.99 -41.23 27.56
C PRO A 256 11.86 -40.28 27.11
N GLY A 257 12.15 -39.16 26.44
CA GLY A 257 11.19 -38.09 26.09
C GLY A 257 10.96 -37.89 24.58
N ARG A 258 11.12 -38.93 23.76
CA ARG A 258 11.17 -38.82 22.30
C ARG A 258 9.79 -38.47 21.71
N LEU A 259 9.67 -37.26 21.16
CA LEU A 259 8.54 -36.86 20.31
C LEU A 259 8.46 -37.77 19.08
N GLN A 260 7.24 -38.06 18.63
CA GLN A 260 6.99 -38.81 17.41
C GLN A 260 6.61 -37.84 16.29
N VAL A 261 7.36 -37.86 15.20
CA VAL A 261 7.10 -37.02 14.02
C VAL A 261 6.54 -37.91 12.91
N GLN A 262 5.31 -37.63 12.49
CA GLN A 262 4.70 -38.21 11.29
C GLN A 262 4.82 -37.20 10.16
N VAL A 263 5.40 -37.63 9.03
CA VAL A 263 5.45 -36.86 7.79
C VAL A 263 4.76 -37.65 6.69
N SER A 264 3.74 -37.05 6.08
CA SER A 264 2.94 -37.63 5.00
C SER A 264 3.04 -36.79 3.74
N ARG A 265 2.99 -37.42 2.57
CA ARG A 265 3.11 -36.72 1.26
C ARG A 265 1.77 -36.42 0.59
N THR A 266 0.69 -36.93 1.16
CA THR A 266 -0.69 -36.63 0.79
C THR A 266 -1.56 -36.52 2.04
N ILE A 267 -2.56 -35.65 1.99
CA ILE A 267 -3.55 -35.47 3.06
C ILE A 267 -4.36 -36.75 3.30
N GLU A 268 -4.45 -37.65 2.30
CA GLU A 268 -5.16 -38.93 2.44
C GLU A 268 -4.57 -39.87 3.49
N GLU A 269 -3.31 -39.67 3.87
CA GLU A 269 -2.64 -40.41 4.94
C GLU A 269 -2.95 -39.86 6.35
N ILE A 270 -3.65 -38.73 6.43
CA ILE A 270 -4.00 -38.07 7.69
C ILE A 270 -5.49 -38.24 7.96
N ASP A 271 -5.83 -38.55 9.22
CA ASP A 271 -7.24 -38.60 9.65
C ASP A 271 -7.93 -37.24 9.46
N ARG A 272 -9.06 -37.28 8.75
CA ARG A 272 -9.84 -36.09 8.38
C ARG A 272 -10.33 -35.31 9.59
N ALA A 273 -10.96 -35.98 10.55
CA ALA A 273 -11.55 -35.32 11.71
C ALA A 273 -10.46 -34.68 12.59
N LEU A 274 -9.34 -35.37 12.77
CA LEU A 274 -8.18 -34.83 13.47
C LEU A 274 -7.62 -33.59 12.77
N TRP A 275 -7.38 -33.65 11.46
CA TRP A 275 -6.80 -32.53 10.73
C TRP A 275 -7.70 -31.28 10.79
N ASP A 276 -9.00 -31.46 10.53
CA ASP A 276 -9.97 -30.36 10.55
C ASP A 276 -10.09 -29.74 11.95
N ALA A 277 -10.02 -30.54 13.02
CA ALA A 277 -10.02 -30.03 14.38
C ALA A 277 -8.80 -29.17 14.72
N LEU A 278 -7.65 -29.43 14.08
CA LEU A 278 -6.39 -28.74 14.37
C LEU A 278 -6.21 -27.49 13.50
N LEU A 279 -6.46 -27.60 12.19
CA LEU A 279 -6.13 -26.59 11.19
C LEU A 279 -7.34 -26.08 10.39
N GLY A 280 -8.47 -26.78 10.42
CA GLY A 280 -9.60 -26.54 9.52
C GLY A 280 -10.20 -25.14 9.58
N THR A 281 -10.16 -24.46 10.73
CA THR A 281 -10.67 -23.07 10.90
C THR A 281 -9.57 -22.02 11.01
N ARG A 282 -8.30 -22.45 11.01
CA ARG A 282 -7.15 -21.55 11.20
C ARG A 282 -6.66 -20.91 9.90
N SER A 283 -6.85 -21.63 8.80
CA SER A 283 -6.50 -21.22 7.43
C SER A 283 -7.42 -21.92 6.44
N CYS A 284 -7.26 -21.64 5.14
CA CYS A 284 -7.94 -22.33 4.04
C CYS A 284 -7.44 -23.78 3.83
N SER A 285 -7.28 -24.55 4.90
CA SER A 285 -6.51 -25.79 4.92
C SER A 285 -7.27 -26.93 5.60
N SER A 286 -8.61 -26.97 5.51
CA SER A 286 -9.35 -28.19 5.87
C SER A 286 -8.88 -29.37 5.02
N TRP A 287 -9.17 -30.59 5.46
CA TRP A 287 -8.74 -31.81 4.77
C TRP A 287 -9.18 -31.80 3.31
N ASP A 288 -10.45 -31.46 3.03
CA ASP A 288 -10.97 -31.38 1.67
C ASP A 288 -10.35 -30.21 0.88
N ALA A 289 -9.98 -29.10 1.54
CA ALA A 289 -9.27 -28.00 0.89
C ALA A 289 -7.86 -28.42 0.47
N MET A 290 -7.16 -29.18 1.31
CA MET A 290 -5.84 -29.72 1.00
C MET A 290 -5.89 -30.77 -0.12
N ALA A 291 -6.89 -31.67 -0.10
CA ALA A 291 -7.11 -32.61 -1.19
C ALA A 291 -7.41 -31.88 -2.52
N THR A 292 -8.13 -30.75 -2.44
CA THR A 292 -8.36 -29.88 -3.60
C THR A 292 -7.06 -29.24 -4.09
N ALA A 293 -6.20 -28.76 -3.19
CA ALA A 293 -4.91 -28.18 -3.55
C ALA A 293 -4.00 -29.20 -4.23
N GLU A 294 -3.91 -30.43 -3.72
CA GLU A 294 -3.20 -31.54 -4.37
C GLU A 294 -3.75 -31.78 -5.79
N ALA A 295 -5.07 -31.90 -5.93
CA ALA A 295 -5.72 -32.09 -7.24
C ALA A 295 -5.51 -30.91 -8.21
N ILE A 296 -5.31 -29.69 -7.71
CA ILE A 296 -5.01 -28.51 -8.54
C ILE A 296 -3.56 -28.51 -8.99
N PHE A 297 -2.62 -28.92 -8.14
CA PHE A 297 -1.19 -28.66 -8.35
C PHE A 297 -0.32 -29.90 -8.55
N GLN A 298 -0.82 -31.14 -8.49
CA GLN A 298 0.03 -32.32 -8.76
C GLN A 298 -0.11 -32.85 -10.19
N GLY A 299 1.01 -33.24 -10.79
CA GLY A 299 1.04 -33.90 -12.11
C GLY A 299 1.00 -32.94 -13.29
N HIS A 300 1.44 -31.69 -13.11
CA HIS A 300 1.65 -30.75 -14.20
C HIS A 300 3.06 -30.87 -14.76
N SER A 301 3.23 -30.51 -16.04
CA SER A 301 4.55 -30.35 -16.67
C SER A 301 5.22 -29.04 -16.31
N GLU A 302 4.43 -28.01 -16.06
CA GLU A 302 4.83 -26.66 -15.74
C GLU A 302 5.28 -26.59 -14.28
N PRO A 303 6.55 -26.21 -13.99
CA PRO A 303 7.10 -26.26 -12.64
C PRO A 303 6.37 -25.36 -11.64
N GLU A 304 5.86 -24.19 -12.07
CA GLU A 304 5.08 -23.29 -11.23
C GLU A 304 3.73 -23.86 -10.80
N ASN A 305 3.21 -24.83 -11.56
CA ASN A 305 1.93 -25.48 -11.32
C ASN A 305 2.09 -26.88 -10.71
N ASN A 306 3.32 -27.35 -10.48
CA ASN A 306 3.58 -28.69 -9.96
C ASN A 306 4.08 -28.67 -8.51
N TRP A 307 3.17 -28.51 -7.55
CA TRP A 307 3.51 -28.42 -6.13
C TRP A 307 3.56 -29.78 -5.46
N GLU A 308 4.43 -29.89 -4.45
CA GLU A 308 4.50 -31.05 -3.56
C GLU A 308 4.15 -30.65 -2.14
N PHE A 309 3.50 -31.54 -1.39
CA PHE A 309 3.02 -31.27 -0.05
C PHE A 309 3.68 -32.20 0.96
N LEU A 310 3.92 -31.69 2.17
CA LEU A 310 4.39 -32.44 3.33
C LEU A 310 3.50 -32.10 4.51
N TYR A 311 2.71 -33.04 4.98
CA TYR A 311 1.87 -32.91 6.16
C TYR A 311 2.63 -33.41 7.37
N VAL A 312 2.71 -32.59 8.42
CA VAL A 312 3.53 -32.85 9.60
C VAL A 312 2.66 -32.89 10.84
N LEU A 313 2.70 -33.99 11.58
CA LEU A 313 2.13 -34.11 12.92
C LEU A 313 3.24 -34.47 13.91
N VAL A 314 3.35 -33.70 14.99
CA VAL A 314 4.28 -33.98 16.09
C VAL A 314 3.48 -34.38 17.32
N ARG A 315 3.76 -35.56 17.86
CA ARG A 315 3.06 -36.14 19.01
C ARG A 315 3.97 -36.34 20.20
N ASP A 316 3.40 -36.22 21.39
CA ASP A 316 4.08 -36.63 22.62
C ASP A 316 4.12 -38.17 22.78
N ALA A 317 4.71 -38.63 23.89
CA ALA A 317 4.81 -40.06 24.18
C ALA A 317 3.44 -40.73 24.46
N GLN A 318 2.39 -39.95 24.73
CA GLN A 318 1.04 -40.40 24.95
C GLN A 318 0.21 -40.44 23.66
N GLY A 319 0.75 -39.91 22.54
CA GLY A 319 0.10 -39.88 21.24
C GLY A 319 -0.71 -38.60 20.98
N GLU A 320 -0.70 -37.64 21.90
CA GLU A 320 -1.39 -36.36 21.74
C GLU A 320 -0.62 -35.45 20.79
N VAL A 321 -1.33 -34.73 19.92
CA VAL A 321 -0.70 -33.82 18.95
C VAL A 321 -0.26 -32.53 19.64
N LEU A 322 1.03 -32.23 19.59
CA LEU A 322 1.61 -30.97 20.10
C LEU A 322 1.77 -29.92 19.01
N ALA A 323 2.01 -30.35 17.76
CA ALA A 323 2.09 -29.46 16.62
C ALA A 323 1.55 -30.14 15.36
N ALA A 324 0.88 -29.37 14.50
CA ALA A 324 0.43 -29.82 13.19
C ALA A 324 0.58 -28.70 12.17
N THR A 325 1.10 -29.02 10.99
CA THR A 325 1.28 -28.07 9.90
C THR A 325 1.42 -28.80 8.57
N TYR A 326 1.53 -28.06 7.48
CA TYR A 326 2.00 -28.58 6.21
C TYR A 326 3.01 -27.63 5.57
N PHE A 327 3.95 -28.22 4.84
CA PHE A 327 4.83 -27.51 3.93
C PHE A 327 4.41 -27.77 2.48
N THR A 328 4.57 -26.76 1.64
CA THR A 328 4.45 -26.84 0.19
C THR A 328 5.81 -26.52 -0.43
N VAL A 329 6.29 -27.44 -1.27
CA VAL A 329 7.45 -27.21 -2.13
C VAL A 329 6.91 -26.68 -3.45
N MET A 330 7.23 -25.42 -3.77
CA MET A 330 6.70 -24.73 -4.94
C MET A 330 7.72 -23.75 -5.53
N LEU A 331 7.61 -23.49 -6.83
CA LEU A 331 8.31 -22.38 -7.45
C LEU A 331 7.57 -21.08 -7.09
N SER A 332 8.30 -20.09 -6.56
CA SER A 332 7.76 -18.79 -6.20
C SER A 332 8.50 -17.67 -6.91
N LYS A 333 7.79 -16.56 -7.14
CA LYS A 333 8.39 -15.31 -7.61
C LYS A 333 9.09 -14.64 -6.43
N ASP A 334 10.37 -14.30 -6.58
CA ASP A 334 11.17 -13.69 -5.49
C ASP A 334 10.65 -12.30 -5.10
N ASP A 335 9.91 -11.65 -6.01
CA ASP A 335 9.29 -10.34 -5.82
C ASP A 335 7.84 -10.41 -5.30
N MET A 336 7.36 -11.58 -4.84
CA MET A 336 5.98 -11.81 -4.41
C MET A 336 5.44 -10.74 -3.45
N LEU A 337 6.27 -10.23 -2.54
CA LEU A 337 5.88 -9.24 -1.52
C LEU A 337 6.40 -7.82 -1.81
N MET A 338 7.08 -7.62 -2.94
CA MET A 338 7.69 -6.34 -3.29
C MET A 338 6.64 -5.29 -3.65
N ARG A 339 7.09 -4.05 -3.78
CA ARG A 339 6.23 -2.94 -4.22
C ARG A 339 5.86 -3.13 -5.68
N THR A 340 4.64 -2.70 -6.03
CA THR A 340 4.08 -2.82 -7.38
C THR A 340 5.02 -2.33 -8.48
N GLU A 341 5.77 -1.25 -8.24
CA GLU A 341 6.69 -0.66 -9.23
C GLU A 341 7.87 -1.60 -9.53
N VAL A 342 8.39 -2.26 -8.48
CA VAL A 342 9.50 -3.22 -8.60
C VAL A 342 9.01 -4.47 -9.32
N SER A 343 7.87 -5.03 -8.91
CA SER A 343 7.27 -6.17 -9.58
C SER A 343 6.93 -5.88 -11.03
N SER A 344 6.43 -4.68 -11.34
CA SER A 344 6.16 -4.25 -12.71
C SER A 344 7.43 -4.24 -13.58
N ALA A 345 8.55 -3.73 -13.04
CA ALA A 345 9.83 -3.78 -13.74
C ALA A 345 10.30 -5.23 -13.97
N ILE A 346 10.20 -6.10 -12.96
CA ILE A 346 10.58 -7.51 -13.06
C ILE A 346 9.73 -8.26 -14.11
N GLU A 347 8.43 -7.98 -14.19
CA GLU A 347 7.55 -8.56 -15.21
C GLU A 347 7.96 -8.18 -16.65
N THR A 348 8.71 -7.08 -16.85
CA THR A 348 9.25 -6.76 -18.19
C THR A 348 10.37 -7.73 -18.59
N TYR A 349 11.23 -8.13 -17.64
CA TYR A 349 12.27 -9.14 -17.85
C TYR A 349 11.65 -10.54 -18.07
N ARG A 350 10.53 -10.83 -17.38
CA ARG A 350 9.81 -12.11 -17.53
C ARG A 350 9.18 -12.35 -18.89
N ARG A 351 9.05 -11.31 -19.72
CA ARG A 351 8.61 -11.47 -21.12
C ARG A 351 9.60 -12.27 -21.97
N SER A 352 10.90 -12.20 -21.65
CA SER A 352 11.95 -12.96 -22.32
C SER A 352 12.37 -14.21 -21.55
N ASP A 353 12.34 -14.16 -20.22
CA ASP A 353 12.70 -15.27 -19.33
C ASP A 353 11.59 -15.44 -18.28
N PRO A 354 10.59 -16.31 -18.53
CA PRO A 354 9.42 -16.46 -17.64
C PRO A 354 9.77 -16.77 -16.18
N TYR A 355 10.95 -17.35 -15.93
CA TYR A 355 11.42 -17.74 -14.60
C TYR A 355 12.47 -16.79 -14.01
N PHE A 356 12.64 -15.61 -14.62
CA PHE A 356 13.50 -14.56 -14.08
C PHE A 356 13.10 -14.19 -12.64
N LEU A 357 14.08 -14.22 -11.72
CA LEU A 357 13.89 -14.01 -10.28
C LEU A 357 12.76 -14.89 -9.71
N THR A 358 12.93 -16.19 -9.87
CA THR A 358 12.08 -17.19 -9.24
C THR A 358 12.96 -18.20 -8.52
N SER A 359 12.50 -18.66 -7.37
CA SER A 359 13.21 -19.61 -6.52
C SER A 359 12.30 -20.77 -6.16
N LEU A 360 12.89 -21.96 -6.01
CA LEU A 360 12.22 -23.06 -5.33
C LEU A 360 12.11 -22.71 -3.84
N VAL A 361 10.90 -22.78 -3.29
CA VAL A 361 10.59 -22.42 -1.91
C VAL A 361 9.97 -23.61 -1.19
N VAL A 362 10.45 -23.89 0.02
CA VAL A 362 9.73 -24.72 0.99
C VAL A 362 8.94 -23.76 1.88
N CYS A 363 7.62 -23.77 1.75
CA CYS A 363 6.74 -22.80 2.41
C CYS A 363 5.85 -23.52 3.42
N MET A 364 5.76 -23.06 4.67
CA MET A 364 4.67 -23.45 5.57
C MET A 364 3.40 -22.76 5.08
N GLY A 365 2.40 -23.51 4.62
CA GLY A 365 1.31 -22.95 3.82
C GLY A 365 1.61 -22.99 2.32
N SER A 366 0.65 -22.52 1.52
CA SER A 366 0.73 -22.51 0.05
C SER A 366 0.28 -21.19 -0.58
N GLY A 367 0.47 -21.03 -1.90
CA GLY A 367 -0.09 -19.91 -2.66
C GLY A 367 -1.62 -19.92 -2.76
N LEU A 368 -2.27 -21.03 -2.40
CA LEU A 368 -3.72 -21.18 -2.30
C LEU A 368 -4.17 -21.27 -0.83
N SER A 369 -3.53 -20.48 0.04
CA SER A 369 -3.89 -20.43 1.45
C SER A 369 -3.58 -19.06 2.05
N GLU A 370 -4.37 -18.71 3.07
CA GLU A 370 -4.12 -17.61 3.98
C GLU A 370 -4.56 -18.01 5.39
N GLY A 371 -3.89 -17.48 6.41
CA GLY A 371 -4.23 -17.65 7.81
C GLY A 371 -3.16 -18.41 8.58
N SER A 372 -3.48 -18.89 9.77
CA SER A 372 -2.51 -19.63 10.59
C SER A 372 -2.35 -21.06 10.08
N HIS A 373 -1.18 -21.36 9.51
CA HIS A 373 -0.81 -22.68 8.97
C HIS A 373 -0.21 -23.62 10.01
N LEU A 374 -0.10 -23.18 11.26
CA LEU A 374 0.51 -23.92 12.36
C LEU A 374 -0.49 -24.06 13.51
N TYR A 375 -0.83 -25.32 13.83
CA TYR A 375 -1.33 -25.67 15.14
C TYR A 375 -0.14 -25.93 16.07
N LEU A 376 -0.19 -25.35 17.27
CA LEU A 376 0.84 -25.51 18.28
C LEU A 376 0.21 -25.45 19.68
N ASP A 377 0.31 -26.51 20.47
CA ASP A 377 -0.17 -26.53 21.85
C ASP A 377 0.81 -25.79 22.77
N ARG A 378 0.54 -24.49 22.96
CA ARG A 378 1.32 -23.59 23.81
C ARG A 378 1.33 -23.96 25.30
N SER A 379 0.45 -24.85 25.76
CA SER A 379 0.36 -25.24 27.17
C SER A 379 1.38 -26.33 27.56
N ARG A 380 2.04 -26.95 26.58
CA ARG A 380 2.96 -28.07 26.76
C ARG A 380 4.36 -27.73 26.22
N ALA A 381 5.17 -28.74 25.93
CA ALA A 381 6.53 -28.62 25.37
C ALA A 381 6.52 -28.15 23.89
N TRP A 382 5.88 -27.02 23.61
CA TRP A 382 5.67 -26.49 22.27
C TRP A 382 6.98 -26.16 21.55
N GLN A 383 8.01 -25.72 22.27
CA GLN A 383 9.31 -25.40 21.69
C GLN A 383 9.97 -26.65 21.10
N ALA A 384 9.93 -27.77 21.83
CA ALA A 384 10.46 -29.04 21.32
C ALA A 384 9.65 -29.52 20.11
N ALA A 385 8.31 -29.41 20.15
CA ALA A 385 7.47 -29.77 19.02
C ALA A 385 7.73 -28.89 17.78
N LEU A 386 7.92 -27.58 17.98
CA LEU A 386 8.25 -26.66 16.91
C LEU A 386 9.65 -26.93 16.35
N THR A 387 10.64 -27.28 17.17
CA THR A 387 11.97 -27.71 16.70
C THR A 387 11.87 -28.88 15.72
N GLU A 388 11.04 -29.89 16.02
CA GLU A 388 10.81 -31.02 15.11
C GLU A 388 10.14 -30.57 13.79
N VAL A 389 9.16 -29.68 13.86
CA VAL A 389 8.54 -29.09 12.66
C VAL A 389 9.58 -28.33 11.81
N LEU A 390 10.42 -27.52 12.44
CA LEU A 390 11.48 -26.78 11.75
C LEU A 390 12.51 -27.72 11.14
N SER A 391 12.85 -28.83 11.81
CA SER A 391 13.76 -29.85 11.27
C SER A 391 13.21 -30.43 9.98
N VAL A 392 11.92 -30.79 9.92
CA VAL A 392 11.30 -31.31 8.69
C VAL A 392 11.38 -30.29 7.54
N GLY A 393 11.09 -29.01 7.83
CA GLY A 393 11.19 -27.95 6.83
C GLY A 393 12.61 -27.70 6.34
N LEU A 394 13.60 -27.71 7.26
CA LEU A 394 15.02 -27.54 6.95
C LEU A 394 15.58 -28.74 6.17
N ASP A 395 15.20 -29.96 6.54
CA ASP A 395 15.61 -31.18 5.84
C ASP A 395 15.09 -31.19 4.39
N GLU A 396 13.83 -30.81 4.16
CA GLU A 396 13.29 -30.70 2.81
C GLU A 396 13.93 -29.54 2.04
N TYR A 397 14.16 -28.41 2.70
CA TYR A 397 14.88 -27.27 2.13
C TYR A 397 16.26 -27.71 1.63
N GLU A 398 17.06 -28.38 2.46
CA GLU A 398 18.38 -28.93 2.10
C GLU A 398 18.30 -29.97 1.00
N ALA A 399 17.43 -30.97 1.12
CA ALA A 399 17.28 -32.05 0.14
C ALA A 399 16.91 -31.54 -1.26
N ARG A 400 16.10 -30.48 -1.34
CA ARG A 400 15.63 -29.90 -2.61
C ARG A 400 16.55 -28.84 -3.19
N ASN A 401 17.60 -28.47 -2.47
CA ASN A 401 18.39 -27.29 -2.77
C ASN A 401 17.52 -26.02 -2.97
N ALA A 402 16.52 -25.85 -2.10
CA ALA A 402 15.60 -24.72 -2.19
C ALA A 402 16.32 -23.39 -1.84
N GLY A 403 15.94 -22.30 -2.50
CA GLY A 403 16.52 -20.98 -2.24
C GLY A 403 16.02 -20.37 -0.93
N ILE A 404 14.79 -20.72 -0.54
CA ILE A 404 14.09 -20.14 0.60
C ILE A 404 13.31 -21.22 1.37
N LEU A 405 13.43 -21.21 2.69
CA LEU A 405 12.45 -21.80 3.62
C LEU A 405 11.65 -20.65 4.25
N MET A 406 10.33 -20.66 4.09
CA MET A 406 9.45 -19.58 4.52
C MET A 406 8.37 -20.10 5.46
N LEU A 407 8.26 -19.50 6.65
CA LEU A 407 7.16 -19.70 7.58
C LEU A 407 6.29 -18.44 7.55
N ARG A 408 5.06 -18.50 7.02
CA ARG A 408 4.27 -17.30 6.72
C ARG A 408 2.97 -17.20 7.52
N ASP A 409 2.37 -16.02 7.44
CA ASP A 409 1.08 -15.66 8.03
C ASP A 409 1.05 -15.74 9.58
N PHE A 410 2.20 -15.51 10.22
CA PHE A 410 2.30 -15.38 11.68
C PHE A 410 1.85 -14.00 12.12
N ARG A 411 1.17 -13.91 13.27
CA ARG A 411 0.85 -12.61 13.88
C ARG A 411 2.13 -11.91 14.33
N SER A 412 2.17 -10.60 14.17
CA SER A 412 3.36 -9.79 14.49
C SER A 412 3.54 -9.50 15.99
N ASP A 413 2.58 -9.86 16.83
CA ASP A 413 2.50 -9.54 18.26
C ASP A 413 2.94 -10.67 19.22
N ASP A 414 3.39 -11.82 18.69
CA ASP A 414 3.89 -12.95 19.49
C ASP A 414 5.42 -12.87 19.70
N ALA A 415 5.83 -12.16 20.75
CA ALA A 415 7.24 -11.93 21.06
C ALA A 415 8.01 -13.21 21.46
N GLU A 416 7.33 -14.19 22.06
CA GLU A 416 7.97 -15.44 22.52
C GLU A 416 8.29 -16.34 21.33
N LEU A 417 7.34 -16.47 20.40
CA LEU A 417 7.56 -17.21 19.15
C LEU A 417 8.59 -16.51 18.26
N GLU A 418 8.55 -15.17 18.18
CA GLU A 418 9.53 -14.37 17.45
C GLU A 418 10.96 -14.66 17.94
N ALA A 419 11.20 -14.56 19.25
CA ALA A 419 12.51 -14.83 19.83
C ALA A 419 13.01 -16.24 19.48
N PHE A 420 12.14 -17.25 19.59
CA PHE A 420 12.48 -18.64 19.26
C PHE A 420 12.88 -18.81 17.77
N LEU A 421 12.12 -18.20 16.85
CA LEU A 421 12.39 -18.32 15.42
C LEU A 421 13.65 -17.55 15.00
N LEU A 422 13.91 -16.38 15.58
CA LEU A 422 15.14 -15.63 15.37
C LEU A 422 16.37 -16.39 15.88
N ASP A 423 16.29 -16.98 17.08
CA ASP A 423 17.36 -17.82 17.66
C ASP A 423 17.60 -19.09 16.82
N SER A 424 16.57 -19.56 16.11
CA SER A 424 16.66 -20.69 15.16
C SER A 424 17.21 -20.29 13.79
N GLY A 425 17.64 -19.04 13.58
CA GLY A 425 18.30 -18.57 12.36
C GLY A 425 17.35 -18.09 11.26
N PHE A 426 16.12 -17.74 11.59
CA PHE A 426 15.19 -17.08 10.67
C PHE A 426 15.27 -15.56 10.77
N ILE A 427 14.85 -14.89 9.69
CA ILE A 427 14.73 -13.43 9.61
C ILE A 427 13.26 -13.07 9.49
N LYS A 428 12.79 -12.14 10.32
CA LYS A 428 11.41 -11.62 10.25
C LYS A 428 11.25 -10.64 9.08
N VAL A 429 10.26 -10.87 8.24
CA VAL A 429 9.90 -10.05 7.08
C VAL A 429 8.42 -9.64 7.19
N PRO A 430 8.07 -8.35 7.01
CA PRO A 430 6.67 -7.93 7.06
C PRO A 430 5.88 -8.49 5.88
N MET A 431 4.63 -8.89 6.13
CA MET A 431 3.69 -9.34 5.10
C MET A 431 2.56 -8.31 4.89
N LEU A 432 1.68 -8.60 3.93
CA LEU A 432 0.47 -7.82 3.73
C LEU A 432 -0.49 -8.01 4.90
N ASP A 433 -1.11 -6.91 5.33
CA ASP A 433 -2.16 -6.94 6.34
C ASP A 433 -3.32 -7.84 5.88
N SER A 434 -3.81 -8.69 6.79
CA SER A 434 -5.02 -9.50 6.59
C SER A 434 -6.24 -8.80 7.20
N HIS A 435 -7.43 -9.08 6.66
CA HIS A 435 -8.69 -8.45 7.08
C HIS A 435 -9.67 -9.49 7.63
N LEU A 436 -10.03 -9.33 8.90
CA LEU A 436 -11.00 -10.17 9.60
C LEU A 436 -12.28 -9.40 9.90
N LEU A 437 -13.44 -10.01 9.70
CA LEU A 437 -14.74 -9.44 10.06
C LEU A 437 -15.51 -10.42 10.93
N GLU A 438 -15.82 -10.00 12.16
CA GLU A 438 -16.72 -10.71 13.05
C GLU A 438 -18.17 -10.29 12.76
N ILE A 439 -19.04 -11.26 12.46
CA ILE A 439 -20.48 -11.03 12.29
C ILE A 439 -21.15 -11.12 13.65
N THR A 440 -21.53 -9.96 14.20
CA THR A 440 -22.29 -9.87 15.47
C THR A 440 -23.66 -9.19 15.27
N TRP A 441 -24.20 -9.21 14.05
CA TRP A 441 -25.45 -8.54 13.68
C TRP A 441 -26.33 -9.46 12.84
N THR A 442 -27.64 -9.21 12.85
CA THR A 442 -28.61 -10.08 12.19
C THR A 442 -29.15 -9.53 10.88
N ASP A 443 -29.01 -8.22 10.63
CA ASP A 443 -29.59 -7.56 9.46
C ASP A 443 -28.73 -6.38 8.96
N THR A 444 -29.08 -5.88 7.77
CA THR A 444 -28.38 -4.76 7.12
C THR A 444 -28.49 -3.46 7.92
N GLU A 445 -29.58 -3.24 8.66
CA GLU A 445 -29.75 -2.00 9.45
C GLU A 445 -28.77 -1.95 10.62
N GLN A 446 -28.63 -3.06 11.35
CA GLN A 446 -27.64 -3.23 12.41
C GLN A 446 -26.22 -3.15 11.89
N PHE A 447 -25.93 -3.75 10.73
CA PHE A 447 -24.63 -3.58 10.07
C PHE A 447 -24.33 -2.10 9.79
N MET A 448 -25.28 -1.40 9.18
CA MET A 448 -25.15 0.02 8.87
C MET A 448 -24.96 0.88 10.11
N ALA A 449 -25.64 0.57 11.23
CA ALA A 449 -25.51 1.31 12.49
C ALA A 449 -24.10 1.27 13.08
N ARG A 450 -23.30 0.24 12.77
CA ARG A 450 -21.91 0.07 13.24
C ARG A 450 -20.90 0.89 12.44
N LEU A 451 -21.28 1.38 11.26
CA LEU A 451 -20.40 2.13 10.36
C LEU A 451 -20.33 3.63 10.73
N SER A 452 -19.16 4.25 10.57
CA SER A 452 -19.00 5.71 10.70
C SER A 452 -19.90 6.45 9.69
N ARG A 453 -20.09 7.76 9.86
CA ARG A 453 -20.94 8.56 8.95
C ARG A 453 -20.44 8.48 7.50
N ARG A 454 -19.12 8.55 7.27
CA ARG A 454 -18.50 8.41 5.95
C ARG A 454 -18.73 7.02 5.36
N ARG A 455 -18.43 5.97 6.14
CA ARG A 455 -18.59 4.58 5.71
C ARG A 455 -20.04 4.22 5.42
N ARG A 456 -21.00 4.69 6.23
CA ARG A 456 -22.44 4.57 5.94
C ARG A 456 -22.81 5.19 4.60
N ARG A 457 -22.31 6.39 4.28
CA ARG A 457 -22.60 7.02 2.98
C ARG A 457 -22.05 6.17 1.82
N GLN A 458 -20.83 5.68 1.94
CA GLN A 458 -20.22 4.81 0.93
C GLN A 458 -20.99 3.50 0.77
N MET A 459 -21.38 2.86 1.88
CA MET A 459 -22.16 1.63 1.88
C MET A 459 -23.57 1.83 1.32
N ARG A 460 -24.22 2.99 1.54
CA ARG A 460 -25.51 3.30 0.88
C ARG A 460 -25.41 3.25 -0.65
N ALA A 461 -24.34 3.78 -1.23
CA ALA A 461 -24.14 3.71 -2.68
C ALA A 461 -23.94 2.26 -3.18
N VAL A 462 -23.39 1.37 -2.34
CA VAL A 462 -23.36 -0.08 -2.62
C VAL A 462 -24.78 -0.63 -2.56
N LEU A 463 -25.49 -0.41 -1.45
CA LEU A 463 -26.86 -0.90 -1.22
C LEU A 463 -27.87 -0.47 -2.29
N GLU A 464 -27.76 0.77 -2.81
CA GLU A 464 -28.60 1.28 -3.90
C GLU A 464 -28.48 0.44 -5.18
N ARG A 465 -27.30 -0.17 -5.41
CA ARG A 465 -27.05 -1.02 -6.59
C ARG A 465 -27.39 -2.48 -6.35
N THR A 466 -27.47 -2.92 -5.09
CA THR A 466 -27.70 -4.32 -4.72
C THR A 466 -28.90 -4.96 -5.43
N PRO A 467 -30.06 -4.30 -5.61
CA PRO A 467 -31.20 -4.91 -6.31
C PRO A 467 -30.94 -5.28 -7.77
N HIS A 468 -29.94 -4.68 -8.41
CA HIS A 468 -29.58 -4.96 -9.81
C HIS A 468 -28.61 -6.13 -9.94
N TYR A 469 -28.04 -6.61 -8.83
CA TYR A 469 -27.09 -7.70 -8.81
C TYR A 469 -27.74 -8.97 -8.28
N GLN A 470 -27.65 -10.04 -9.07
CA GLN A 470 -28.09 -11.37 -8.68
C GLN A 470 -26.89 -12.24 -8.30
N ARG A 471 -26.91 -12.74 -7.06
CA ARG A 471 -25.97 -13.75 -6.56
C ARG A 471 -26.47 -15.15 -6.91
N ARG A 472 -25.60 -16.00 -7.47
CA ARG A 472 -25.86 -17.43 -7.68
C ARG A 472 -24.75 -18.24 -7.01
N VAL A 473 -25.13 -19.18 -6.15
CA VAL A 473 -24.22 -20.20 -5.61
C VAL A 473 -24.21 -21.35 -6.60
N LEU A 474 -23.03 -21.75 -7.08
CA LEU A 474 -22.89 -22.84 -8.04
C LEU A 474 -22.93 -24.19 -7.32
N ALA A 475 -23.55 -25.19 -7.97
CA ALA A 475 -23.56 -26.56 -7.51
C ALA A 475 -22.32 -27.32 -8.02
N HIS A 476 -21.98 -28.44 -7.38
CA HIS A 476 -20.84 -29.27 -7.80
C HIS A 476 -20.93 -29.72 -9.27
N ASP A 477 -22.15 -29.97 -9.76
CA ASP A 477 -22.41 -30.38 -11.15
C ASP A 477 -22.16 -29.26 -12.17
N ASP A 478 -22.15 -27.98 -11.76
CA ASP A 478 -21.80 -26.85 -12.65
C ASP A 478 -20.35 -26.96 -13.15
N ALA A 479 -19.49 -27.77 -12.49
CA ALA A 479 -18.13 -28.07 -12.95
C ALA A 479 -18.08 -28.81 -14.30
N ALA A 480 -19.20 -29.36 -14.79
CA ALA A 480 -19.30 -29.99 -16.10
C ALA A 480 -19.54 -28.98 -17.23
N ASP A 481 -20.01 -27.76 -16.93
CA ASP A 481 -20.21 -26.69 -17.91
C ASP A 481 -18.86 -26.03 -18.25
N GLN A 482 -18.27 -26.47 -19.35
CA GLN A 482 -16.98 -25.96 -19.82
C GLN A 482 -17.02 -24.47 -20.18
N ALA A 483 -18.14 -23.95 -20.66
CA ALA A 483 -18.27 -22.54 -21.04
C ALA A 483 -18.31 -21.65 -19.80
N LEU A 484 -19.05 -22.07 -18.77
CA LEU A 484 -19.06 -21.40 -17.48
C LEU A 484 -17.66 -21.42 -16.84
N VAL A 485 -17.03 -22.60 -16.74
CA VAL A 485 -15.69 -22.73 -16.14
C VAL A 485 -14.66 -21.86 -16.87
N ALA A 486 -14.68 -21.84 -18.20
CA ALA A 486 -13.80 -20.99 -19.00
C ALA A 486 -14.06 -19.50 -18.70
N ARG A 487 -15.33 -19.07 -18.66
CA ARG A 487 -15.69 -17.67 -18.33
C ARG A 487 -15.20 -17.28 -16.94
N LEU A 488 -15.37 -18.14 -15.93
CA LEU A 488 -14.87 -17.88 -14.58
C LEU A 488 -13.34 -17.79 -14.57
N TYR A 489 -12.65 -18.65 -15.31
CA TYR A 489 -11.19 -18.58 -15.42
C TYR A 489 -10.73 -17.28 -16.10
N ASP A 490 -11.40 -16.80 -17.15
CA ASP A 490 -11.09 -15.53 -17.80
C ASP A 490 -11.27 -14.31 -16.86
N LEU A 491 -12.33 -14.34 -16.05
CA LEU A 491 -12.56 -13.32 -15.01
C LEU A 491 -11.47 -13.37 -13.94
N TYR A 492 -11.00 -14.57 -13.56
CA TYR A 492 -9.88 -14.72 -12.64
C TYR A 492 -8.56 -14.21 -13.25
N ARG A 493 -8.26 -14.57 -14.50
CA ARG A 493 -7.06 -14.10 -15.22
C ARG A 493 -7.06 -12.58 -15.33
N SER A 494 -8.23 -11.96 -15.50
CA SER A 494 -8.38 -10.50 -15.48
C SER A 494 -7.91 -9.87 -14.16
N VAL A 495 -8.06 -10.54 -13.03
CA VAL A 495 -7.50 -10.10 -11.74
C VAL A 495 -6.02 -10.45 -11.65
N ALA A 496 -5.66 -11.71 -11.93
CA ALA A 496 -4.30 -12.22 -11.79
C ALA A 496 -3.27 -11.45 -12.65
N ASP A 497 -3.62 -11.09 -13.88
CA ASP A 497 -2.74 -10.36 -14.81
C ASP A 497 -2.52 -8.89 -14.43
N ARG A 498 -3.37 -8.34 -13.56
CA ARG A 498 -3.28 -6.95 -13.09
C ARG A 498 -2.68 -6.85 -11.68
N LYS A 499 -2.68 -7.95 -10.91
CA LYS A 499 -2.31 -7.94 -9.49
C LYS A 499 -0.79 -8.08 -9.33
N LEU A 500 -0.13 -6.95 -9.09
CA LEU A 500 1.32 -6.88 -8.84
C LEU A 500 1.69 -6.68 -7.37
N ARG A 501 0.73 -6.32 -6.50
CA ARG A 501 1.02 -6.06 -5.07
C ARG A 501 1.38 -7.34 -4.30
N LEU A 502 0.71 -8.44 -4.67
CA LEU A 502 1.04 -9.81 -4.30
C LEU A 502 1.30 -10.55 -5.61
N ASN A 503 2.54 -10.53 -6.08
CA ASN A 503 2.90 -11.04 -7.42
C ASN A 503 3.18 -12.54 -7.36
N THR A 504 2.20 -13.36 -7.73
CA THR A 504 2.33 -14.82 -7.76
C THR A 504 2.20 -15.35 -9.18
N PHE A 505 2.49 -16.64 -9.38
CA PHE A 505 2.06 -17.33 -10.59
C PHE A 505 0.52 -17.44 -10.62
N PRO A 506 -0.10 -17.33 -11.80
CA PRO A 506 -1.54 -17.59 -11.94
C PRO A 506 -1.88 -19.03 -11.62
N LEU A 507 -3.08 -19.25 -11.07
CA LEU A 507 -3.59 -20.60 -10.80
C LEU A 507 -3.79 -21.38 -12.13
N PRO A 508 -3.56 -22.71 -12.12
CA PRO A 508 -3.82 -23.56 -13.28
C PRO A 508 -5.28 -23.48 -13.75
N GLN A 509 -5.53 -23.73 -15.04
CA GLN A 509 -6.89 -23.68 -15.61
C GLN A 509 -7.89 -24.60 -14.89
N ARG A 510 -7.43 -25.76 -14.41
CA ARG A 510 -8.28 -26.71 -13.67
C ARG A 510 -8.70 -26.21 -12.28
N ALA A 511 -8.10 -25.15 -11.74
CA ALA A 511 -8.37 -24.65 -10.39
C ALA A 511 -9.85 -24.39 -10.12
N VAL A 512 -10.52 -23.69 -11.05
CA VAL A 512 -11.96 -23.39 -10.93
C VAL A 512 -12.78 -24.68 -10.86
N SER A 513 -12.52 -25.62 -11.77
CA SER A 513 -13.25 -26.89 -11.79
C SER A 513 -12.97 -27.77 -10.57
N SER A 514 -11.75 -27.75 -10.03
CA SER A 514 -11.40 -28.50 -8.82
C SER A 514 -12.08 -27.91 -7.59
N MET A 515 -12.12 -26.58 -7.46
CA MET A 515 -12.85 -25.90 -6.38
C MET A 515 -14.35 -26.19 -6.47
N LEU A 516 -14.96 -26.10 -7.66
CA LEU A 516 -16.38 -26.42 -7.84
C LEU A 516 -16.73 -27.85 -7.44
N ARG A 517 -15.84 -28.82 -7.66
CA ARG A 517 -16.06 -30.23 -7.28
C ARG A 517 -15.81 -30.52 -5.81
N SER A 518 -15.20 -29.59 -5.08
CA SER A 518 -14.82 -29.80 -3.70
C SER A 518 -15.96 -29.40 -2.74
N PRO A 519 -16.22 -30.18 -1.69
CA PRO A 519 -17.13 -29.76 -0.62
C PRO A 519 -16.53 -28.64 0.26
N ALA A 520 -15.22 -28.40 0.21
CA ALA A 520 -14.56 -27.36 1.01
C ALA A 520 -14.77 -25.94 0.48
N TRP A 521 -15.16 -25.81 -0.79
CA TRP A 521 -15.22 -24.53 -1.49
C TRP A 521 -16.63 -24.22 -1.96
N GLU A 522 -17.11 -23.03 -1.62
CA GLU A 522 -18.31 -22.47 -2.22
C GLU A 522 -17.91 -21.50 -3.34
N VAL A 523 -18.40 -21.74 -4.55
CA VAL A 523 -18.18 -20.85 -5.69
C VAL A 523 -19.44 -20.05 -5.95
N VAL A 524 -19.31 -18.73 -5.91
CA VAL A 524 -20.44 -17.80 -6.00
C VAL A 524 -20.20 -16.84 -7.14
N THR A 525 -21.16 -16.75 -8.06
CA THR A 525 -21.15 -15.81 -9.17
C THR A 525 -22.08 -14.63 -8.91
N LEU A 526 -21.73 -13.50 -9.51
CA LEU A 526 -22.48 -12.25 -9.44
C LEU A 526 -22.81 -11.80 -10.86
N HIS A 527 -24.11 -11.61 -11.11
CA HIS A 527 -24.67 -11.22 -12.39
C HIS A 527 -25.31 -9.84 -12.26
N LEU A 528 -24.97 -8.92 -13.17
CA LEU A 528 -25.67 -7.64 -13.28
C LEU A 528 -26.84 -7.80 -14.24
N ALA A 529 -28.02 -7.32 -13.86
CA ALA A 529 -29.20 -7.42 -14.70
C ALA A 529 -29.01 -6.65 -16.03
N PRO A 530 -29.45 -7.18 -17.19
CA PRO A 530 -29.25 -6.53 -18.49
C PRO A 530 -29.86 -5.12 -18.59
N ASP A 531 -31.01 -4.89 -17.95
CA ASP A 531 -31.68 -3.58 -17.87
C ASP A 531 -30.92 -2.57 -17.00
N ALA A 532 -30.03 -3.04 -16.13
CA ALA A 532 -29.09 -2.23 -15.36
C ALA A 532 -27.70 -2.11 -16.01
N GLY A 533 -27.57 -2.48 -17.30
CA GLY A 533 -26.32 -2.40 -18.07
C GLY A 533 -25.47 -3.67 -18.04
N GLY A 534 -25.99 -4.78 -17.51
CA GLY A 534 -25.30 -6.07 -17.49
C GLY A 534 -25.22 -6.79 -18.85
N PRO A 535 -24.44 -7.87 -18.95
CA PRO A 535 -24.32 -8.66 -20.18
C PRO A 535 -25.67 -9.24 -20.64
N THR A 536 -25.98 -9.10 -21.93
CA THR A 536 -27.27 -9.56 -22.51
C THR A 536 -27.40 -11.08 -22.57
N ASP A 537 -26.28 -11.80 -22.59
CA ASP A 537 -26.21 -13.26 -22.51
C ASP A 537 -26.36 -13.78 -21.07
N GLY A 538 -26.46 -12.88 -20.08
CA GLY A 538 -26.57 -13.22 -18.67
C GLY A 538 -25.25 -13.71 -18.05
N SER A 539 -24.11 -13.54 -18.73
CA SER A 539 -22.80 -13.94 -18.21
C SER A 539 -22.47 -13.26 -16.86
N PRO A 540 -21.75 -13.94 -15.95
CA PRO A 540 -21.32 -13.32 -14.71
C PRO A 540 -20.32 -12.19 -14.98
N VAL A 541 -20.38 -11.15 -14.14
CA VAL A 541 -19.47 -10.00 -14.17
C VAL A 541 -18.43 -10.07 -13.04
N ALA A 542 -18.67 -10.92 -12.04
CA ALA A 542 -17.72 -11.21 -10.98
C ALA A 542 -18.02 -12.57 -10.35
N TRP A 543 -17.03 -13.15 -9.68
CA TRP A 543 -17.21 -14.37 -8.88
C TRP A 543 -16.15 -14.48 -7.78
N TYR A 544 -16.38 -15.33 -6.80
CA TYR A 544 -15.38 -15.73 -5.82
C TYR A 544 -15.52 -17.20 -5.42
N ALA A 545 -14.42 -17.80 -4.97
CA ALA A 545 -14.40 -19.06 -4.23
C ALA A 545 -14.06 -18.76 -2.77
N ALA A 546 -14.91 -19.24 -1.87
CA ALA A 546 -14.71 -19.18 -0.43
C ALA A 546 -14.55 -20.56 0.16
N HIS A 547 -13.51 -20.74 0.96
CA HIS A 547 -13.37 -21.91 1.80
C HIS A 547 -14.36 -21.80 2.97
N VAL A 548 -15.10 -22.88 3.22
CA VAL A 548 -16.12 -22.95 4.26
C VAL A 548 -15.70 -23.98 5.29
N SER A 549 -15.55 -23.56 6.55
CA SER A 549 -15.16 -24.47 7.62
C SER A 549 -15.73 -24.02 8.96
N ALA A 550 -16.54 -24.89 9.59
CA ALA A 550 -17.29 -24.57 10.80
C ALA A 550 -18.06 -23.23 10.69
N ASP A 551 -17.74 -22.25 11.53
CA ASP A 551 -18.30 -20.90 11.59
C ASP A 551 -17.43 -19.85 10.85
N HIS A 552 -16.47 -20.30 10.03
CA HIS A 552 -15.54 -19.46 9.27
C HIS A 552 -15.85 -19.50 7.76
N TYR A 553 -15.89 -18.32 7.15
CA TYR A 553 -16.05 -18.12 5.71
C TYR A 553 -14.82 -17.39 5.16
N MET A 554 -14.06 -18.01 4.27
CA MET A 554 -12.74 -17.54 3.84
C MET A 554 -12.66 -17.39 2.30
N PRO A 555 -13.18 -16.29 1.73
CA PRO A 555 -13.00 -15.96 0.32
C PRO A 555 -11.51 -15.78 -0.01
N LEU A 556 -10.98 -16.62 -0.90
CA LEU A 556 -9.56 -16.62 -1.25
C LEU A 556 -9.30 -16.21 -2.70
N VAL A 557 -10.14 -16.67 -3.63
CA VAL A 557 -9.98 -16.42 -5.07
C VAL A 557 -11.17 -15.63 -5.57
N CYS A 558 -10.93 -14.64 -6.43
CA CYS A 558 -11.98 -13.93 -7.12
C CYS A 558 -11.64 -13.68 -8.59
N GLY A 559 -12.69 -13.51 -9.39
CA GLY A 559 -12.59 -13.02 -10.75
C GLY A 559 -13.49 -11.81 -10.94
N LEU A 560 -13.03 -10.85 -11.73
CA LEU A 560 -13.68 -9.55 -11.90
C LEU A 560 -13.61 -9.12 -13.36
N ASP A 561 -14.74 -8.62 -13.85
CA ASP A 561 -14.78 -7.85 -15.08
C ASP A 561 -14.57 -6.37 -14.76
N TYR A 562 -13.41 -5.84 -15.11
CA TYR A 562 -12.99 -4.50 -14.70
C TYR A 562 -13.84 -3.38 -15.33
N GLU A 563 -14.49 -3.62 -16.47
CA GLU A 563 -15.46 -2.68 -17.02
C GLU A 563 -16.60 -2.43 -16.01
N TYR A 564 -17.13 -3.50 -15.44
CA TYR A 564 -18.18 -3.46 -14.42
C TYR A 564 -17.66 -3.06 -13.04
N VAL A 565 -16.39 -3.30 -12.72
CA VAL A 565 -15.77 -2.74 -11.51
C VAL A 565 -15.83 -1.21 -11.55
N TYR A 566 -15.40 -0.61 -12.66
CA TYR A 566 -15.32 0.86 -12.77
C TYR A 566 -16.70 1.52 -12.99
N ALA A 567 -17.53 0.98 -13.88
CA ALA A 567 -18.83 1.58 -14.18
C ALA A 567 -19.90 1.22 -13.12
N HIS A 568 -19.89 -0.03 -12.66
CA HIS A 568 -21.00 -0.60 -11.87
C HIS A 568 -20.63 -0.93 -10.42
N GLY A 569 -19.36 -0.76 -10.02
CA GLY A 569 -18.91 -1.03 -8.65
C GLY A 569 -18.90 -2.52 -8.31
N ALA A 570 -18.71 -3.40 -9.31
CA ALA A 570 -18.85 -4.85 -9.17
C ALA A 570 -18.00 -5.45 -8.04
N TYR A 571 -16.77 -4.96 -7.80
CA TYR A 571 -15.94 -5.44 -6.69
C TYR A 571 -16.52 -5.09 -5.31
N ARG A 572 -17.09 -3.89 -5.15
CA ARG A 572 -17.74 -3.48 -3.89
C ARG A 572 -18.98 -4.32 -3.62
N GLN A 573 -19.72 -4.63 -4.68
CA GLN A 573 -20.82 -5.57 -4.61
C GLN A 573 -20.34 -6.97 -4.26
N LEU A 574 -19.28 -7.48 -4.89
CA LEU A 574 -18.69 -8.78 -4.55
C LEU A 574 -18.38 -8.88 -3.05
N LEU A 575 -17.71 -7.88 -2.47
CA LEU A 575 -17.40 -7.81 -1.04
C LEU A 575 -18.65 -7.77 -0.16
N TYR A 576 -19.67 -6.98 -0.52
CA TYR A 576 -20.93 -6.96 0.22
C TYR A 576 -21.68 -8.30 0.15
N GLN A 577 -21.66 -8.94 -1.02
CA GLN A 577 -22.33 -10.23 -1.25
C GLN A 577 -21.64 -11.39 -0.52
N ILE A 578 -20.32 -11.30 -0.27
CA ILE A 578 -19.61 -12.19 0.65
C ILE A 578 -20.18 -12.06 2.06
N VAL A 579 -20.36 -10.83 2.55
CA VAL A 579 -20.94 -10.59 3.88
C VAL A 579 -22.37 -11.15 3.97
N VAL A 580 -23.22 -10.86 2.98
CA VAL A 580 -24.58 -11.38 2.96
C VAL A 580 -24.59 -12.91 2.90
N ARG A 581 -23.72 -13.53 2.10
CA ARG A 581 -23.66 -14.99 2.00
C ARG A 581 -23.20 -15.64 3.30
N ALA A 582 -22.19 -15.08 3.95
CA ALA A 582 -21.75 -15.53 5.26
C ALA A 582 -22.88 -15.44 6.31
N GLN A 583 -23.71 -14.39 6.26
CA GLN A 583 -24.91 -14.27 7.11
C GLN A 583 -25.97 -15.33 6.79
N ASP A 584 -26.26 -15.59 5.51
CA ASP A 584 -27.20 -16.66 5.11
C ASP A 584 -26.78 -18.02 5.68
N LEU A 585 -25.47 -18.24 5.76
CA LEU A 585 -24.84 -19.45 6.29
C LEU A 585 -24.65 -19.43 7.82
N SER A 586 -25.06 -18.36 8.50
CA SER A 586 -24.86 -18.16 9.96
C SER A 586 -23.40 -18.28 10.40
N MET A 587 -22.48 -17.81 9.56
CA MET A 587 -21.04 -17.79 9.85
C MET A 587 -20.73 -16.67 10.86
N GLN A 588 -19.79 -16.92 11.76
CA GLN A 588 -19.35 -15.93 12.75
C GLN A 588 -18.18 -15.10 12.22
N TRP A 589 -17.28 -15.68 11.43
CA TRP A 589 -16.03 -15.04 11.01
C TRP A 589 -15.87 -15.02 9.49
N ILE A 590 -15.51 -13.86 8.94
CA ILE A 590 -15.15 -13.72 7.52
C ILE A 590 -13.68 -13.30 7.41
N HIS A 591 -12.90 -14.11 6.72
CA HIS A 591 -11.48 -13.84 6.42
C HIS A 591 -11.41 -13.26 5.02
N LEU A 592 -11.42 -11.93 4.89
CA LEU A 592 -11.45 -11.24 3.59
C LEU A 592 -10.09 -11.20 2.88
N GLY A 593 -9.09 -11.78 3.51
CA GLY A 593 -7.77 -11.97 2.95
C GLY A 593 -6.89 -10.73 2.91
N MET A 594 -5.73 -10.86 2.28
CA MET A 594 -4.75 -9.78 2.06
C MET A 594 -5.12 -8.83 0.90
N ASP A 595 -4.50 -7.65 0.89
CA ASP A 595 -4.60 -6.63 -0.17
C ASP A 595 -5.98 -5.93 -0.25
N ALA A 596 -6.09 -4.89 -1.08
CA ALA A 596 -7.30 -4.07 -1.24
C ALA A 596 -7.82 -3.47 0.08
N ASN A 597 -6.91 -3.12 0.98
CA ASN A 597 -7.18 -2.66 2.36
C ASN A 597 -8.29 -1.61 2.39
N TYR A 598 -8.22 -0.64 1.49
CA TYR A 598 -9.19 0.46 1.42
C TYR A 598 -10.64 0.01 1.25
N GLU A 599 -10.91 -0.96 0.36
CA GLU A 599 -12.28 -1.43 0.12
C GLU A 599 -12.75 -2.35 1.26
N LYS A 600 -11.85 -3.14 1.87
CA LYS A 600 -12.17 -4.04 2.99
C LYS A 600 -12.42 -3.30 4.30
N GLU A 601 -11.63 -2.25 4.60
CA GLU A 601 -11.80 -1.42 5.80
C GLU A 601 -13.15 -0.71 5.86
N ARG A 602 -13.81 -0.49 4.71
CA ARG A 602 -15.17 0.05 4.64
C ARG A 602 -16.20 -0.84 5.33
N LEU A 603 -15.94 -2.15 5.39
CA LEU A 603 -16.77 -3.13 6.10
C LEU A 603 -16.49 -3.17 7.60
N ARG A 604 -15.60 -2.29 8.11
CA ARG A 604 -15.15 -2.28 9.52
C ARG A 604 -14.48 -3.59 9.94
N THR A 605 -13.66 -4.14 9.05
CA THR A 605 -12.76 -5.26 9.35
C THR A 605 -11.72 -4.86 10.39
N GLU A 606 -11.37 -5.78 11.27
CA GLU A 606 -10.10 -5.73 12.00
C GLU A 606 -8.95 -6.04 11.04
N ARG A 607 -7.86 -5.28 11.19
CA ARG A 607 -6.65 -5.45 10.38
C ARG A 607 -5.61 -6.19 11.20
N ILE A 608 -5.22 -7.38 10.74
CA ILE A 608 -4.25 -8.24 11.39
C ILE A 608 -2.90 -8.06 10.71
N GLN A 609 -1.93 -7.56 11.45
CA GLN A 609 -0.56 -7.41 10.97
C GLN A 609 0.16 -8.76 11.00
N THR A 610 0.48 -9.28 9.82
CA THR A 610 1.15 -10.56 9.66
C THR A 610 2.62 -10.38 9.29
N CYS A 611 3.41 -11.41 9.55
CA CYS A 611 4.82 -11.50 9.20
C CYS A 611 5.16 -12.91 8.71
N ALA A 612 6.27 -12.99 7.97
CA ALA A 612 6.92 -14.24 7.63
C ALA A 612 8.28 -14.32 8.33
N TYR A 613 8.70 -15.53 8.65
CA TYR A 613 10.04 -15.86 9.09
C TYR A 613 10.71 -16.63 7.97
N VAL A 614 11.82 -16.10 7.47
CA VAL A 614 12.47 -16.56 6.25
C VAL A 614 13.90 -17.00 6.55
N HIS A 615 14.27 -18.15 6.03
CA HIS A 615 15.63 -18.65 5.99
C HIS A 615 16.07 -18.79 4.53
N THR A 616 17.19 -18.16 4.16
CA THR A 616 17.61 -18.00 2.76
C THR A 616 19.03 -18.49 2.52
N ARG A 617 19.28 -19.10 1.35
CA ARG A 617 20.58 -19.69 1.01
C ARG A 617 21.57 -18.73 0.35
N ASP A 618 21.09 -17.69 -0.34
CA ASP A 618 21.87 -17.03 -1.39
C ASP A 618 21.82 -15.49 -1.36
N ASP A 619 22.98 -14.86 -1.49
CA ASP A 619 23.15 -13.40 -1.61
C ASP A 619 22.93 -12.91 -3.06
N PHE A 620 22.99 -13.81 -4.06
CA PHE A 620 22.95 -13.44 -5.48
C PHE A 620 21.57 -12.94 -5.93
N VAL A 621 20.50 -13.64 -5.58
CA VAL A 621 19.11 -13.20 -5.85
C VAL A 621 18.87 -11.85 -5.20
N GLY A 622 19.34 -11.68 -3.95
CA GLY A 622 19.28 -10.41 -3.25
C GLY A 622 20.06 -9.29 -3.96
N ALA A 623 21.23 -9.59 -4.55
CA ALA A 623 22.00 -8.61 -5.32
C ALA A 623 21.26 -8.15 -6.58
N ARG A 624 20.72 -9.09 -7.34
CA ARG A 624 19.98 -8.78 -8.58
C ARG A 624 18.66 -8.06 -8.31
N MET A 625 17.97 -8.42 -7.21
CA MET A 625 16.82 -7.66 -6.72
C MET A 625 17.19 -6.21 -6.38
N ARG A 626 18.34 -5.98 -5.72
CA ARG A 626 18.83 -4.63 -5.40
C ARG A 626 19.16 -3.81 -6.65
N GLU A 627 19.69 -4.43 -7.70
CA GLU A 627 19.93 -3.78 -8.99
C GLU A 627 18.61 -3.27 -9.59
N VAL A 628 17.58 -4.12 -9.68
CA VAL A 628 16.27 -3.71 -10.20
C VAL A 628 15.62 -2.62 -9.32
N VAL A 629 15.72 -2.74 -7.99
CA VAL A 629 15.24 -1.70 -7.07
C VAL A 629 15.96 -0.37 -7.30
N ALA A 630 17.27 -0.40 -7.58
CA ALA A 630 18.05 0.80 -7.90
C ALA A 630 17.63 1.41 -9.25
N GLU A 631 17.37 0.60 -10.28
CA GLU A 631 16.85 1.06 -11.57
C GLU A 631 15.50 1.78 -11.41
N VAL A 632 14.57 1.20 -10.64
CA VAL A 632 13.27 1.81 -10.35
C VAL A 632 13.43 3.09 -9.52
N GLY A 633 14.35 3.11 -8.56
CA GLY A 633 14.63 4.27 -7.71
C GLY A 633 15.34 5.44 -8.43
N LEU A 634 16.03 5.18 -9.55
CA LEU A 634 16.62 6.19 -10.42
C LEU A 634 15.62 6.82 -11.39
N GLY A 635 14.41 6.24 -11.50
CA GLY A 635 13.35 6.67 -12.41
C GLY A 635 12.25 7.55 -11.80
N GLN A 636 12.33 7.89 -10.51
CA GLN A 636 11.34 8.75 -9.81
C GLN A 636 11.82 10.17 -9.55
#